data_AF-A0A537N734-F1
#
_entry.id   AF-A0A537N734-F1
#
_cell.length_a   1.000
_cell.length_b   1.000
_cell.length_c   1.000
_cell.angle_alpha   90.00
_cell.angle_beta   90.00
_cell.angle_gamma   90.00
#
_symmetry.space_group_name_H-M   'P 1'
#
loop_
_entity.id
_entity.type
_entity.pdbx_description
1 polymer ?
#
loop_
_entity_poly.entity_id
_entity_poly.type
_entity_poly.pdbx_seq_one_letter_code
_entity_poly.pdbx_strand_id
1 'polypeptide(L)'
;RGQPITIGRALEGYEALVLDGNMWPLPQGTEGELYIAGAGLARGYLRRPDLTELSFVASPHDGRRLYRTGDLACVNASGEIEYFGRIDRQVKIRGFRVELTEIEALLLEQPHVSGAAAHVHEEDGAQILAAYVVLASPSAVLDRAAILAALRERLPAYMVPSFLDVVAEVPTLASGKIDRKSLPPPTSALVDITSADLPPATPLEAIIAAVWAKLFRVPVVGVEQNFFLDLGGHSLLAAQVTALLRTDTGLDFAVRDIYSFPTIRELAQHVEHARAQKITSTSGADESSAMADRAWPHPSFGFTLTQSLINVAGLGLLLLPLVVVVPLADAALQGGGSLVTMAWISISLVLGLWPAMLVLSIAAKWLIIGRYRAGAYPLWGSYYLRWWMVTRLQAMSGAGVLAGTPLMTVYYRLMGAKVGCGCALDTALCSIFDLVRIGDDTSVGAETQLLGCRVENGLLLVGRVDIGSRCFIGVHSALGLDVRMENNTRLDDQSLLPDGTVLQAGEHRRGSPAQLAEVSVPQETCRRSTVPKLVLFSLAAFGFAYLCVLFLAAPALGLMLLWKFAFDHDAVALVLLLNTLLLPLVVGFFCIWVAVLKALLLRRAEPGVYDLYSFYYLRHWLAYALMRASRALLLPVFTTIYFPPWMRLLGARIGAHAEMSTVWCFTPDLLVAGDRSFFADGCFLGGRRSFGGRFELRRTRVGRKSFVGNSAMLPPGAGLGDNCLLGVLSAPPSHSGSTPDGTDWLGSPGFALPNRHRVGGFDEKQTFSPTATLYAQRAFIDACRILIPTLSAVLIGALGFSALLLTYERYGAWLMLAAAPFAGLAMAALAIMIVVALKWSVMGRFRPVVVPLWCPYVWLNEMVNGAYESIMAPVVGLFFGTPFAAPLMRLLGCRIGRHTYIASSLFSEFDLVNIGDYVALNSGAVLQNHLFEDRIMKSSYLRIGDRCSIGNMAVVLYDGHMQSGAVLGPLSLLMKGEIVPANTRWHGIPTVKA
;
A
#
# COMPACT_ATOMS: atom_id res chain seq x y z
N ARG A 1 -50.07 7.58 -6.58
CA ARG A 1 -50.01 7.70 -5.10
C ARG A 1 -48.96 6.70 -4.63
N GLY A 2 -47.81 7.20 -4.15
CA GLY A 2 -46.69 6.36 -3.71
C GLY A 2 -47.00 5.64 -2.39
N GLN A 3 -46.27 4.57 -2.09
CA GLN A 3 -46.36 3.89 -0.80
C GLN A 3 -46.01 4.86 0.34
N PRO A 4 -46.75 4.85 1.46
CA PRO A 4 -46.43 5.68 2.63
C PRO A 4 -45.06 5.29 3.20
N ILE A 5 -44.25 6.29 3.54
CA ILE A 5 -42.92 6.09 4.10
C ILE A 5 -43.08 5.83 5.60
N THR A 6 -42.84 4.60 6.04
CA THR A 6 -42.84 4.23 7.47
C THR A 6 -41.41 4.26 8.02
N ILE A 7 -41.25 4.66 9.28
CA ILE A 7 -39.98 4.59 10.02
C ILE A 7 -39.91 3.35 10.93
N GLY A 8 -40.83 2.40 10.72
CA GLY A 8 -40.92 1.13 11.45
C GLY A 8 -41.55 1.26 12.84
N ARG A 9 -41.15 0.37 13.76
CA ARG A 9 -41.60 0.32 15.16
C ARG A 9 -40.45 0.69 16.10
N ALA A 10 -40.78 1.07 17.33
CA ALA A 10 -39.76 1.32 18.36
C ALA A 10 -38.90 0.07 18.62
N LEU A 11 -37.59 0.29 18.84
CA LEU A 11 -36.65 -0.76 19.23
C LEU A 11 -36.94 -1.23 20.67
N GLU A 12 -36.48 -2.43 21.01
CA GLU A 12 -36.61 -2.96 22.37
C GLU A 12 -35.93 -2.03 23.40
N GLY A 13 -36.66 -1.63 24.45
CA GLY A 13 -36.19 -0.65 25.45
C GLY A 13 -36.33 0.83 25.05
N TYR A 14 -36.88 1.10 23.86
CA TYR A 14 -37.30 2.42 23.41
C TYR A 14 -38.83 2.47 23.34
N GLU A 15 -39.39 3.62 23.64
CA GLU A 15 -40.80 3.89 23.38
C GLU A 15 -40.92 5.08 22.43
N ALA A 16 -41.82 4.96 21.46
CA ALA A 16 -42.16 5.99 20.51
C ALA A 16 -43.64 6.32 20.66
N LEU A 17 -43.95 7.54 21.07
CA LEU A 17 -45.30 7.98 21.43
C LEU A 17 -45.69 9.11 20.48
N VAL A 18 -46.84 8.98 19.81
CA VAL A 18 -47.43 10.09 19.05
C VAL A 18 -48.42 10.79 19.97
N LEU A 19 -48.12 12.04 20.34
CA LEU A 19 -48.84 12.79 21.37
C LEU A 19 -49.54 14.03 20.79
N ASP A 20 -50.62 14.46 21.44
CA ASP A 20 -51.29 15.73 21.18
C ASP A 20 -50.61 16.93 21.90
N GLY A 21 -51.16 18.13 21.72
CA GLY A 21 -50.64 19.35 22.35
C GLY A 21 -50.71 19.38 23.89
N ASN A 22 -51.49 18.48 24.49
CA ASN A 22 -51.59 18.29 25.95
C ASN A 22 -50.75 17.09 26.43
N MET A 23 -49.90 16.52 25.56
CA MET A 23 -49.07 15.33 25.78
C MET A 23 -49.86 14.04 26.07
N TRP A 24 -51.10 13.92 25.56
CA TRP A 24 -51.84 12.66 25.59
C TRP A 24 -51.55 11.79 24.35
N PRO A 25 -51.39 10.47 24.50
CA PRO A 25 -51.25 9.56 23.36
C PRO A 25 -52.46 9.63 22.42
N LEU A 26 -52.19 9.76 21.13
CA LEU A 26 -53.22 9.82 20.09
C LEU A 26 -53.63 8.42 19.60
N PRO A 27 -54.91 8.23 19.20
CA PRO A 27 -55.36 6.99 18.57
C PRO A 27 -54.62 6.68 17.26
N GLN A 28 -54.58 5.40 16.88
CA GLN A 28 -54.03 4.97 15.59
C GLN A 28 -54.65 5.75 14.42
N GLY A 29 -53.81 6.11 13.44
CA GLY A 29 -54.18 6.90 12.26
C GLY A 29 -54.31 8.40 12.50
N THR A 30 -54.12 8.89 13.73
CA THR A 30 -54.20 10.33 14.02
C THR A 30 -52.81 10.96 14.05
N GLU A 31 -52.62 12.03 13.30
CA GLU A 31 -51.35 12.78 13.25
C GLU A 31 -51.10 13.55 14.56
N GLY A 32 -49.88 13.45 15.07
CA GLY A 32 -49.40 14.22 16.21
C GLY A 32 -47.88 14.28 16.28
N GLU A 33 -47.37 14.87 17.36
CA GLU A 33 -45.93 15.01 17.55
C GLU A 33 -45.32 13.72 18.09
N LEU A 34 -44.22 13.28 17.49
CA LEU A 34 -43.49 12.11 17.93
C LEU A 34 -42.60 12.45 19.15
N TYR A 35 -42.69 11.63 20.19
CA TYR A 35 -41.86 11.67 21.38
C TYR A 35 -41.14 10.35 21.57
N ILE A 36 -39.91 10.42 22.08
CA ILE A 36 -39.11 9.24 22.40
C ILE A 36 -38.96 9.14 23.92
N ALA A 37 -39.11 7.93 24.46
CA ALA A 37 -38.81 7.63 25.85
C ALA A 37 -37.91 6.37 25.96
N GLY A 38 -37.39 6.11 27.16
CA GLY A 38 -36.62 4.91 27.48
C GLY A 38 -35.11 5.14 27.55
N ALA A 39 -34.34 4.04 27.52
CA ALA A 39 -32.91 4.04 27.84
C ALA A 39 -32.04 4.79 26.82
N GLY A 40 -32.56 5.07 25.63
CA GLY A 40 -31.85 5.74 24.56
C GLY A 40 -31.82 7.27 24.61
N LEU A 41 -32.44 7.89 25.62
CA LEU A 41 -32.41 9.33 25.76
C LEU A 41 -31.01 9.85 26.09
N ALA A 42 -30.58 10.89 25.37
CA ALA A 42 -29.35 11.59 25.71
C ALA A 42 -29.47 12.26 27.10
N ARG A 43 -28.34 12.47 27.78
CA ARG A 43 -28.31 13.20 29.07
C ARG A 43 -28.85 14.63 28.94
N GLY A 44 -28.69 15.26 27.77
CA GLY A 44 -29.12 16.62 27.48
C GLY A 44 -28.15 17.30 26.50
N TYR A 45 -28.34 18.58 26.26
CA TYR A 45 -27.40 19.39 25.48
C TYR A 45 -26.26 19.89 26.36
N LEU A 46 -25.03 19.71 25.88
CA LEU A 46 -23.81 20.03 26.63
C LEU A 46 -23.75 21.54 26.95
N ARG A 47 -23.70 21.88 28.25
CA ARG A 47 -23.66 23.27 28.76
C ARG A 47 -24.83 24.15 28.28
N ARG A 48 -25.96 23.54 27.93
CA ARG A 48 -27.19 24.22 27.51
C ARG A 48 -28.39 23.66 28.29
N PRO A 49 -28.49 23.98 29.60
CA PRO A 49 -29.60 23.51 30.42
C PRO A 49 -30.95 24.05 29.92
N ASP A 50 -30.95 25.29 29.40
CA ASP A 50 -32.07 25.95 28.74
C ASP A 50 -32.69 25.08 27.62
N LEU A 51 -31.86 24.63 26.67
CA LEU A 51 -32.34 23.77 25.57
C LEU A 51 -32.69 22.36 26.05
N THR A 52 -32.01 21.89 27.09
CA THR A 52 -32.23 20.56 27.64
C THR A 52 -33.60 20.46 28.27
N GLU A 53 -34.02 21.46 29.04
CA GLU A 53 -35.36 21.51 29.65
C GLU A 53 -36.46 21.68 28.60
N LEU A 54 -36.18 22.44 27.52
CA LEU A 54 -37.13 22.62 26.41
C LEU A 54 -37.36 21.37 25.58
N SER A 55 -36.31 20.55 25.34
CA SER A 55 -36.39 19.37 24.47
C SER A 55 -36.59 18.05 25.22
N PHE A 56 -36.16 17.97 26.48
CA PHE A 56 -36.29 16.78 27.32
C PHE A 56 -37.26 17.04 28.46
N VAL A 57 -38.54 17.01 28.13
CA VAL A 57 -39.65 17.36 29.03
C VAL A 57 -40.03 16.18 29.94
N ALA A 58 -40.63 16.49 31.09
CA ALA A 58 -41.28 15.47 31.90
C ALA A 58 -42.72 15.25 31.39
N SER A 59 -43.09 13.99 31.19
CA SER A 59 -44.46 13.59 30.93
C SER A 59 -45.36 14.03 32.08
N PRO A 60 -46.48 14.72 31.83
CA PRO A 60 -47.34 15.24 32.89
C PRO A 60 -48.16 14.15 33.59
N HIS A 61 -48.18 12.92 33.06
CA HIS A 61 -48.99 11.81 33.57
C HIS A 61 -48.24 10.89 34.51
N ASP A 62 -46.98 10.60 34.21
CA ASP A 62 -46.15 9.61 34.90
C ASP A 62 -44.76 10.15 35.28
N GLY A 63 -44.47 11.42 34.96
CA GLY A 63 -43.22 12.10 35.32
C GLY A 63 -41.99 11.60 34.59
N ARG A 64 -42.11 10.65 33.65
CA ARG A 64 -40.95 10.12 32.92
C ARG A 64 -40.41 11.14 31.93
N ARG A 65 -39.10 11.09 31.71
CA ARG A 65 -38.43 11.99 30.77
C ARG A 65 -38.74 11.57 29.34
N LEU A 66 -39.23 12.51 28.53
CA LEU A 66 -39.53 12.35 27.11
C LEU A 66 -38.64 13.28 26.30
N TYR A 67 -38.13 12.82 25.17
CA TYR A 67 -37.51 13.70 24.17
C TYR A 67 -38.53 14.08 23.13
N ARG A 68 -38.76 15.39 23.01
CA ARG A 68 -39.61 16.01 22.01
C ARG A 68 -38.86 16.04 20.67
N THR A 69 -39.30 15.25 19.69
CA THR A 69 -38.55 15.11 18.43
C THR A 69 -38.77 16.26 17.46
N GLY A 70 -39.92 16.95 17.55
CA GLY A 70 -40.36 17.92 16.55
C GLY A 70 -40.83 17.28 15.23
N ASP A 71 -40.98 15.95 15.16
CA ASP A 71 -41.47 15.23 13.99
C ASP A 71 -43.00 15.03 14.05
N LEU A 72 -43.69 15.21 12.92
CA LEU A 72 -45.11 14.91 12.74
C LEU A 72 -45.26 13.48 12.24
N ALA A 73 -46.00 12.66 12.98
CA ALA A 73 -46.16 11.25 12.68
C ALA A 73 -47.57 10.74 13.07
N CYS A 74 -47.94 9.56 12.58
CA CYS A 74 -49.07 8.80 13.10
C CYS A 74 -48.71 7.31 13.21
N VAL A 75 -49.41 6.56 14.07
CA VAL A 75 -49.25 5.10 14.15
C VAL A 75 -50.30 4.44 13.27
N ASN A 76 -49.88 3.67 12.28
CA ASN A 76 -50.81 3.01 11.36
C ASN A 76 -51.43 1.73 11.95
N ALA A 77 -52.35 1.10 11.22
CA ALA A 77 -53.05 -0.11 11.67
C ALA A 77 -52.12 -1.31 11.92
N SER A 78 -50.93 -1.32 11.29
CA SER A 78 -49.89 -2.32 11.54
C SER A 78 -48.96 -1.96 12.71
N GLY A 79 -49.22 -0.87 13.43
CA GLY A 79 -48.39 -0.42 14.55
C GLY A 79 -47.05 0.18 14.13
N GLU A 80 -46.86 0.47 12.85
CA GLU A 80 -45.68 1.20 12.34
C GLU A 80 -45.95 2.71 12.36
N ILE A 81 -44.88 3.48 12.47
CA ILE A 81 -44.94 4.94 12.52
C ILE A 81 -44.81 5.48 11.09
N GLU A 82 -45.86 6.13 10.60
CA GLU A 82 -45.85 6.89 9.36
C GLU A 82 -45.33 8.30 9.62
N TYR A 83 -44.34 8.72 8.83
CA TYR A 83 -43.67 10.02 8.99
C TYR A 83 -44.21 11.04 7.99
N PHE A 84 -44.67 12.19 8.47
CA PHE A 84 -45.29 13.24 7.65
C PHE A 84 -44.44 14.52 7.56
N GLY A 85 -43.29 14.59 8.23
CA GLY A 85 -42.40 15.74 8.21
C GLY A 85 -42.07 16.27 9.60
N ARG A 86 -41.68 17.53 9.71
CA ARG A 86 -41.38 18.20 10.98
C ARG A 86 -42.43 19.25 11.31
N ILE A 87 -42.73 19.36 12.60
CA ILE A 87 -43.55 20.42 13.21
C ILE A 87 -42.69 21.67 13.41
N ASP A 88 -41.41 21.49 13.72
CA ASP A 88 -40.45 22.58 13.78
C ASP A 88 -39.86 22.90 12.39
N ARG A 89 -39.15 24.02 12.32
CA ARG A 89 -38.68 24.63 11.06
C ARG A 89 -37.32 24.13 10.61
N GLN A 90 -36.87 22.98 11.12
CA GLN A 90 -35.59 22.39 10.73
C GLN A 90 -35.68 21.74 9.36
N VAL A 91 -34.70 22.00 8.51
CA VAL A 91 -34.63 21.44 7.16
C VAL A 91 -33.49 20.44 7.05
N LYS A 92 -33.67 19.41 6.21
CA LYS A 92 -32.61 18.49 5.83
C LYS A 92 -32.16 18.83 4.42
N ILE A 93 -30.92 19.27 4.27
CA ILE A 93 -30.30 19.57 2.98
C ILE A 93 -29.29 18.48 2.67
N ARG A 94 -29.53 17.67 1.64
CA ARG A 94 -28.63 16.58 1.22
C ARG A 94 -28.25 15.61 2.36
N GLY A 95 -29.19 15.37 3.29
CA GLY A 95 -29.00 14.51 4.46
C GLY A 95 -28.40 15.20 5.71
N PHE A 96 -28.00 16.47 5.62
CA PHE A 96 -27.51 17.26 6.75
C PHE A 96 -28.63 18.05 7.43
N ARG A 97 -28.66 18.06 8.77
CA ARG A 97 -29.61 18.85 9.58
C ARG A 97 -29.15 20.31 9.60
N VAL A 98 -30.00 21.23 9.13
CA VAL A 98 -29.69 22.65 9.01
C VAL A 98 -30.69 23.49 9.80
N GLU A 99 -30.16 24.38 10.65
CA GLU A 99 -30.94 25.39 11.38
C GLU A 99 -30.96 26.69 10.60
N LEU A 100 -32.09 27.00 9.94
CA LEU A 100 -32.22 28.20 9.11
C LEU A 100 -32.02 29.50 9.92
N THR A 101 -32.36 29.49 11.20
CA THR A 101 -32.18 30.63 12.11
C THR A 101 -30.72 30.99 12.36
N GLU A 102 -29.80 30.02 12.24
CA GLU A 102 -28.36 30.28 12.37
C GLU A 102 -27.84 31.14 11.21
N ILE A 103 -28.32 30.84 9.99
CA ILE A 103 -28.04 31.61 8.79
C ILE A 103 -28.66 33.00 8.90
N GLU A 104 -29.91 33.08 9.36
CA GLU A 104 -30.63 34.35 9.56
C GLU A 104 -29.92 35.27 10.56
N ALA A 105 -29.44 34.72 11.68
CA ALA A 105 -28.69 35.48 12.69
C ALA A 105 -27.39 36.06 12.12
N LEU A 106 -26.64 35.27 11.34
CA LEU A 106 -25.40 35.72 10.72
C LEU A 106 -25.62 36.79 9.64
N LEU A 107 -26.75 36.71 8.92
CA LEU A 107 -27.14 37.73 7.95
C LEU A 107 -27.53 39.06 8.62
N LEU A 108 -28.18 39.00 9.79
CA LEU A 108 -28.51 40.19 10.58
C LEU A 108 -27.29 40.90 11.17
N GLU A 109 -26.16 40.21 11.31
CA GLU A 109 -24.89 40.83 11.73
C GLU A 109 -24.20 41.60 10.59
N GLN A 110 -24.66 41.48 9.34
CA GLN A 110 -24.02 42.11 8.20
C GLN A 110 -24.36 43.61 8.10
N PRO A 111 -23.41 44.47 7.68
CA PRO A 111 -23.67 45.87 7.42
C PRO A 111 -24.84 46.04 6.44
N HIS A 112 -25.72 46.99 6.73
CA HIS A 112 -26.87 47.37 5.90
C HIS A 112 -28.03 46.36 5.83
N VAL A 113 -28.01 45.26 6.60
CA VAL A 113 -29.15 44.33 6.72
C VAL A 113 -29.98 44.69 7.95
N SER A 114 -31.29 44.94 7.78
CA SER A 114 -32.25 45.25 8.85
C SER A 114 -33.23 44.11 9.15
N GLY A 115 -33.33 43.13 8.26
CA GLY A 115 -34.14 41.92 8.42
C GLY A 115 -33.57 40.78 7.57
N ALA A 116 -33.71 39.53 8.02
CA ALA A 116 -33.24 38.36 7.28
C ALA A 116 -34.18 37.16 7.42
N ALA A 117 -34.31 36.36 6.37
CA ALA A 117 -35.01 35.09 6.34
C ALA A 117 -34.24 34.09 5.47
N ALA A 118 -34.21 32.81 5.86
CA ALA A 118 -33.70 31.73 5.03
C ALA A 118 -34.81 30.71 4.73
N HIS A 119 -34.80 30.16 3.52
CA HIS A 119 -35.78 29.18 3.06
C HIS A 119 -35.16 28.16 2.09
N VAL A 120 -35.70 26.95 2.07
CA VAL A 120 -35.30 25.89 1.13
C VAL A 120 -36.40 25.72 0.10
N HIS A 121 -36.04 25.89 -1.17
CA HIS A 121 -36.89 25.61 -2.33
C HIS A 121 -36.60 24.21 -2.87
N GLU A 122 -37.60 23.56 -3.45
CA GLU A 122 -37.45 22.29 -4.16
C GLU A 122 -37.74 22.50 -5.65
N GLU A 123 -36.75 22.24 -6.50
CA GLU A 123 -36.85 22.39 -7.97
C GLU A 123 -36.27 21.13 -8.63
N ASP A 124 -37.05 20.46 -9.48
CA ASP A 124 -36.67 19.20 -10.17
C ASP A 124 -36.05 18.10 -9.27
N GLY A 125 -36.47 18.05 -8.01
CA GLY A 125 -35.96 17.09 -7.01
C GLY A 125 -34.62 17.50 -6.36
N ALA A 126 -34.10 18.69 -6.65
CA ALA A 126 -32.97 19.30 -5.99
C ALA A 126 -33.43 20.34 -4.93
N GLN A 127 -32.77 20.33 -3.78
CA GLN A 127 -33.00 21.30 -2.70
C GLN A 127 -32.06 22.50 -2.87
N ILE A 128 -32.64 23.71 -2.89
CA ILE A 128 -31.94 24.99 -3.05
C ILE A 128 -32.13 25.82 -1.78
N LEU A 129 -31.04 26.19 -1.11
CA LEU A 129 -31.07 27.07 0.06
C LEU A 129 -30.96 28.53 -0.38
N ALA A 130 -31.96 29.35 -0.06
CA ALA A 130 -32.01 30.77 -0.39
C ALA A 130 -32.09 31.64 0.89
N ALA A 131 -31.48 32.81 0.83
CA ALA A 131 -31.56 33.85 1.85
C ALA A 131 -32.24 35.11 1.27
N TYR A 132 -32.96 35.81 2.14
CA TYR A 132 -33.69 37.04 1.83
C TYR A 132 -33.34 38.08 2.87
N VAL A 133 -33.05 39.31 2.44
CA VAL A 133 -32.65 40.39 3.33
C VAL A 133 -33.45 41.66 3.06
N VAL A 134 -33.72 42.43 4.12
CA VAL A 134 -34.27 43.77 4.06
C VAL A 134 -33.13 44.75 4.30
N LEU A 135 -33.05 45.81 3.50
CA LEU A 135 -32.00 46.81 3.64
C LEU A 135 -32.32 47.82 4.75
N ALA A 136 -31.30 48.28 5.45
CA ALA A 136 -31.42 49.34 6.45
C ALA A 136 -31.73 50.73 5.83
N SER A 137 -31.40 50.92 4.54
CA SER A 137 -31.75 52.11 3.75
C SER A 137 -32.04 51.71 2.30
N PRO A 138 -33.01 52.34 1.61
CA PRO A 138 -33.30 52.08 0.20
C PRO A 138 -32.10 52.35 -0.74
N SER A 139 -31.12 53.15 -0.30
CA SER A 139 -29.89 53.46 -1.04
C SER A 139 -28.68 52.60 -0.66
N ALA A 140 -28.84 51.65 0.27
CA ALA A 140 -27.73 50.80 0.69
C ALA A 140 -27.37 49.74 -0.36
N VAL A 141 -26.07 49.52 -0.57
CA VAL A 141 -25.55 48.51 -1.48
C VAL A 141 -25.01 47.36 -0.65
N LEU A 142 -25.49 46.13 -0.91
CA LEU A 142 -24.97 44.93 -0.27
C LEU A 142 -23.67 44.49 -0.94
N ASP A 143 -22.61 44.31 -0.15
CA ASP A 143 -21.41 43.62 -0.60
C ASP A 143 -21.61 42.09 -0.46
N ARG A 144 -22.13 41.47 -1.52
CA ARG A 144 -22.41 40.03 -1.56
C ARG A 144 -21.16 39.17 -1.30
N ALA A 145 -19.98 39.64 -1.74
CA ALA A 145 -18.72 38.92 -1.57
C ALA A 145 -18.26 38.93 -0.11
N ALA A 146 -18.38 40.06 0.57
CA ALA A 146 -18.10 40.16 2.01
C ALA A 146 -19.07 39.30 2.83
N ILE A 147 -20.37 39.30 2.49
CA ILE A 147 -21.39 38.47 3.15
C ILE A 147 -21.08 36.97 2.94
N LEU A 148 -20.73 36.56 1.72
CA LEU A 148 -20.33 35.18 1.43
C LEU A 148 -19.09 34.75 2.22
N ALA A 149 -18.08 35.62 2.32
CA ALA A 149 -16.87 35.34 3.09
C ALA A 149 -17.20 35.17 4.59
N ALA A 150 -18.02 36.05 5.15
CA ALA A 150 -18.45 35.98 6.55
C ALA A 150 -19.27 34.71 6.85
N LEU A 151 -20.14 34.30 5.92
CA LEU A 151 -20.90 33.05 6.05
C LEU A 151 -19.98 31.82 5.96
N ARG A 152 -19.02 31.79 5.02
CA ARG A 152 -18.07 30.66 4.87
C ARG A 152 -17.12 30.50 6.04
N GLU A 153 -16.80 31.58 6.75
CA GLU A 153 -15.96 31.54 7.95
C GLU A 153 -16.66 30.84 9.13
N ARG A 154 -17.99 30.98 9.24
CA ARG A 154 -18.77 30.56 10.43
C ARG A 154 -19.73 29.41 10.17
N LEU A 155 -20.05 29.12 8.91
CA LEU A 155 -20.94 28.03 8.51
C LEU A 155 -20.21 26.94 7.72
N PRO A 156 -20.55 25.66 7.92
CA PRO A 156 -20.19 24.60 7.00
C PRO A 156 -20.68 24.87 5.57
N ALA A 157 -19.95 24.38 4.56
CA ALA A 157 -20.24 24.64 3.14
C ALA A 157 -21.68 24.31 2.71
N TYR A 158 -22.33 23.31 3.31
CA TYR A 158 -23.71 22.92 3.00
C TYR A 158 -24.79 23.84 3.63
N MET A 159 -24.42 24.72 4.56
CA MET A 159 -25.30 25.71 5.19
C MET A 159 -25.21 27.09 4.53
N VAL A 160 -24.28 27.29 3.61
CA VAL A 160 -24.13 28.58 2.89
C VAL A 160 -25.22 28.67 1.82
N PRO A 161 -26.10 29.70 1.85
CA PRO A 161 -27.16 29.87 0.85
C PRO A 161 -26.60 30.05 -0.56
N SER A 162 -27.34 29.57 -1.56
CA SER A 162 -27.02 29.74 -2.98
C SER A 162 -27.55 31.07 -3.53
N PHE A 163 -28.60 31.64 -2.90
CA PHE A 163 -29.26 32.88 -3.32
C PHE A 163 -29.33 33.89 -2.16
N LEU A 164 -29.26 35.17 -2.50
CA LEU A 164 -29.46 36.32 -1.60
C LEU A 164 -30.29 37.38 -2.32
N ASP A 165 -31.58 37.41 -2.03
CA ASP A 165 -32.54 38.37 -2.60
C ASP A 165 -32.84 39.51 -1.63
N VAL A 166 -33.01 40.71 -2.18
CA VAL A 166 -33.48 41.87 -1.40
C VAL A 166 -35.00 41.93 -1.46
N VAL A 167 -35.65 41.91 -0.32
CA VAL A 167 -37.11 42.03 -0.19
C VAL A 167 -37.47 43.34 0.52
N ALA A 168 -38.62 43.91 0.17
CA ALA A 168 -39.11 45.15 0.80
C ALA A 168 -39.40 44.94 2.29
N GLU A 169 -39.93 43.77 2.64
CA GLU A 169 -40.17 43.32 4.01
C GLU A 169 -40.08 41.79 4.07
N VAL A 170 -39.73 41.25 5.24
CA VAL A 170 -39.85 39.81 5.48
C VAL A 170 -41.31 39.51 5.83
N PRO A 171 -42.04 38.72 5.03
CA PRO A 171 -43.44 38.41 5.31
C PRO A 171 -43.56 37.68 6.64
N THR A 172 -44.55 38.05 7.45
CA THR A 172 -44.81 37.43 8.76
C THR A 172 -46.26 36.98 8.89
N LEU A 173 -46.47 35.86 9.58
CA LEU A 173 -47.78 35.37 10.01
C LEU A 173 -48.35 36.30 11.10
N ALA A 174 -49.66 36.25 11.34
CA ALA A 174 -50.34 37.00 12.41
C ALA A 174 -49.73 36.77 13.82
N SER A 175 -48.96 35.70 14.01
CA SER A 175 -48.21 35.40 15.23
C SER A 175 -46.83 36.08 15.33
N GLY A 176 -46.45 36.97 14.40
CA GLY A 176 -45.12 37.60 14.32
C GLY A 176 -43.99 36.69 13.82
N LYS A 177 -44.31 35.52 13.26
CA LYS A 177 -43.34 34.53 12.77
C LYS A 177 -43.13 34.69 11.26
N ILE A 178 -41.90 34.56 10.75
CA ILE A 178 -41.60 34.61 9.29
C ILE A 178 -42.46 33.60 8.51
N ASP A 179 -43.22 34.10 7.54
CA ASP A 179 -44.02 33.33 6.59
C ASP A 179 -43.21 32.96 5.35
N ARG A 180 -42.44 31.88 5.47
CA ARG A 180 -41.51 31.44 4.41
C ARG A 180 -42.20 30.99 3.13
N LYS A 181 -43.47 30.57 3.19
CA LYS A 181 -44.24 30.15 2.01
C LYS A 181 -44.62 31.33 1.11
N SER A 182 -44.68 32.53 1.70
CA SER A 182 -44.97 33.78 1.01
C SER A 182 -43.71 34.49 0.51
N LEU A 183 -42.51 33.92 0.74
CA LEU A 183 -41.28 34.43 0.15
C LEU A 183 -41.27 34.18 -1.36
N PRO A 184 -40.85 35.16 -2.18
CA PRO A 184 -40.80 34.99 -3.61
C PRO A 184 -39.76 33.91 -4.00
N PRO A 185 -39.93 33.26 -5.16
CA PRO A 185 -38.89 32.40 -5.72
C PRO A 185 -37.54 33.14 -5.79
N PRO A 186 -36.41 32.48 -5.48
CA PRO A 186 -35.13 33.15 -5.42
C PRO A 186 -34.65 33.50 -6.82
N THR A 187 -34.14 34.73 -7.00
CA THR A 187 -33.73 35.25 -8.32
C THR A 187 -32.29 35.72 -8.37
N SER A 188 -31.76 36.20 -7.24
CA SER A 188 -30.45 36.83 -7.17
C SER A 188 -29.47 35.90 -6.45
N ALA A 189 -28.53 35.32 -7.18
CA ALA A 189 -27.57 34.40 -6.59
C ALA A 189 -26.65 35.09 -5.56
N LEU A 190 -26.35 34.41 -4.45
CA LEU A 190 -25.46 34.94 -3.39
C LEU A 190 -24.01 34.93 -3.87
N VAL A 191 -23.63 33.86 -4.56
CA VAL A 191 -22.48 33.86 -5.47
C VAL A 191 -23.00 34.50 -6.74
N ASP A 192 -22.46 35.65 -7.16
CA ASP A 192 -22.78 36.13 -8.50
C ASP A 192 -22.51 34.99 -9.50
N ILE A 193 -23.57 34.56 -10.18
CA ILE A 193 -23.49 33.62 -11.31
C ILE A 193 -22.79 34.30 -12.51
N THR A 194 -22.09 35.41 -12.33
CA THR A 194 -21.10 35.91 -13.29
C THR A 194 -19.84 35.03 -13.35
N SER A 195 -19.71 34.01 -12.51
CA SER A 195 -18.75 32.91 -12.74
C SER A 195 -19.24 31.87 -13.78
N ALA A 196 -20.49 31.95 -14.23
CA ALA A 196 -20.97 31.30 -15.45
C ALA A 196 -20.82 32.19 -16.71
N ASP A 197 -20.53 33.49 -16.55
CA ASP A 197 -20.37 34.46 -17.66
C ASP A 197 -18.91 34.67 -18.11
N LEU A 198 -17.95 33.96 -17.52
CA LEU A 198 -16.65 33.79 -18.15
C LEU A 198 -16.72 32.52 -18.99
N PRO A 199 -17.20 32.61 -20.26
CA PRO A 199 -17.11 31.47 -21.14
C PRO A 199 -15.64 31.06 -21.23
N PRO A 200 -15.39 29.78 -21.51
CA PRO A 200 -14.05 29.33 -21.85
C PRO A 200 -13.39 30.28 -22.85
N ALA A 201 -12.31 30.95 -22.42
CA ALA A 201 -11.57 31.91 -23.22
C ALA A 201 -10.68 31.20 -24.24
N THR A 202 -10.29 29.95 -23.95
CA THR A 202 -9.48 29.12 -24.86
C THR A 202 -10.21 27.83 -25.24
N PRO A 203 -9.87 27.22 -26.40
CA PRO A 203 -10.38 25.90 -26.76
C PRO A 203 -10.07 24.83 -25.70
N LEU A 204 -8.95 24.97 -24.98
CA LEU A 204 -8.57 24.07 -23.92
C LEU A 204 -9.50 24.19 -22.72
N GLU A 205 -9.80 25.42 -22.28
CA GLU A 205 -10.80 25.66 -21.22
C GLU A 205 -12.16 25.05 -21.59
N ALA A 206 -12.56 25.10 -22.87
CA ALA A 206 -13.85 24.58 -23.33
C ALA A 206 -13.92 23.05 -23.25
N ILE A 207 -12.83 22.38 -23.65
CA ILE A 207 -12.72 20.92 -23.53
C ILE A 207 -12.72 20.53 -22.04
N ILE A 208 -11.96 21.24 -21.20
CA ILE A 208 -11.92 20.96 -19.76
C ILE A 208 -13.31 21.12 -19.13
N ALA A 209 -14.02 22.21 -19.42
CA ALA A 209 -15.38 22.46 -18.94
C ALA A 209 -16.35 21.36 -19.36
N ALA A 210 -16.30 20.92 -20.63
CA ALA A 210 -17.15 19.85 -21.14
C ALA A 210 -16.89 18.51 -20.43
N VAL A 211 -15.62 18.17 -20.18
CA VAL A 211 -15.25 16.94 -19.45
C VAL A 211 -15.72 17.00 -17.99
N TRP A 212 -15.56 18.14 -17.32
CA TRP A 212 -16.01 18.32 -15.93
C TRP A 212 -17.54 18.25 -15.84
N ALA A 213 -18.27 18.97 -16.69
CA ALA A 213 -19.73 18.94 -16.77
C ALA A 213 -20.27 17.51 -16.93
N LYS A 214 -19.66 16.75 -17.85
CA LYS A 214 -20.01 15.34 -18.09
C LYS A 214 -19.82 14.45 -16.87
N LEU A 215 -18.70 14.57 -16.15
CA LEU A 215 -18.38 13.70 -15.02
C LEU A 215 -19.15 14.07 -13.75
N PHE A 216 -19.33 15.37 -13.48
CA PHE A 216 -20.15 15.84 -12.35
C PHE A 216 -21.66 15.78 -12.62
N ARG A 217 -22.06 15.49 -13.88
CA ARG A 217 -23.46 15.44 -14.33
C ARG A 217 -24.19 16.77 -14.10
N VAL A 218 -23.52 17.87 -14.42
CA VAL A 218 -24.06 19.24 -14.36
C VAL A 218 -24.08 19.86 -15.75
N PRO A 219 -25.04 20.77 -16.05
CA PRO A 219 -25.20 21.32 -17.39
C PRO A 219 -24.05 22.26 -17.81
N VAL A 220 -23.53 23.08 -16.88
CA VAL A 220 -22.44 24.04 -17.11
C VAL A 220 -21.53 24.07 -15.89
N VAL A 221 -20.22 24.20 -16.12
CA VAL A 221 -19.20 24.40 -15.09
C VAL A 221 -18.48 25.72 -15.38
N GLY A 222 -18.42 26.61 -14.38
CA GLY A 222 -17.71 27.89 -14.49
C GLY A 222 -16.19 27.70 -14.46
N VAL A 223 -15.44 28.50 -15.23
CA VAL A 223 -13.98 28.30 -15.38
C VAL A 223 -13.18 28.57 -14.10
N GLU A 224 -13.76 29.29 -13.14
CA GLU A 224 -13.18 29.58 -11.81
C GLU A 224 -13.77 28.69 -10.70
N GLN A 225 -14.69 27.78 -11.02
CA GLN A 225 -15.23 26.86 -10.01
C GLN A 225 -14.16 25.86 -9.58
N ASN A 226 -13.99 25.72 -8.26
CA ASN A 226 -13.02 24.81 -7.69
C ASN A 226 -13.51 23.36 -7.79
N PHE A 227 -12.66 22.51 -8.38
CA PHE A 227 -12.92 21.09 -8.57
C PHE A 227 -13.34 20.34 -7.29
N PHE A 228 -12.69 20.65 -6.16
CA PHE A 228 -12.90 19.92 -4.91
C PHE A 228 -13.91 20.58 -4.00
N LEU A 229 -13.82 21.91 -3.86
CA LEU A 229 -14.62 22.68 -2.90
C LEU A 229 -16.02 22.98 -3.41
N ASP A 230 -16.15 23.36 -4.69
CA ASP A 230 -17.44 23.78 -5.26
C ASP A 230 -18.18 22.62 -5.94
N LEU A 231 -17.46 21.76 -6.68
CA LEU A 231 -18.05 20.64 -7.42
C LEU A 231 -18.10 19.31 -6.62
N GLY A 232 -17.44 19.25 -5.46
CA GLY A 232 -17.39 18.03 -4.64
C GLY A 232 -16.51 16.92 -5.23
N GLY A 233 -15.53 17.27 -6.06
CA GLY A 233 -14.58 16.34 -6.66
C GLY A 233 -13.76 15.56 -5.62
N HIS A 234 -13.27 14.40 -6.04
CA HIS A 234 -12.40 13.53 -5.23
C HIS A 234 -11.39 12.79 -6.14
N SER A 235 -10.42 12.09 -5.55
CA SER A 235 -9.29 11.46 -6.28
C SER A 235 -9.68 10.57 -7.47
N LEU A 236 -10.74 9.78 -7.34
CA LEU A 236 -11.24 8.97 -8.46
C LEU A 236 -11.78 9.83 -9.63
N LEU A 237 -12.50 10.93 -9.35
CA LEU A 237 -12.97 11.85 -10.39
C LEU A 237 -11.79 12.60 -11.02
N ALA A 238 -10.81 13.03 -10.23
CA ALA A 238 -9.59 13.67 -10.75
C ALA A 238 -8.83 12.74 -11.72
N ALA A 239 -8.67 11.46 -11.36
CA ALA A 239 -8.05 10.46 -12.24
C ALA A 239 -8.85 10.24 -13.54
N GLN A 240 -10.19 10.14 -13.45
CA GLN A 240 -11.07 9.99 -14.60
C GLN A 240 -11.05 11.22 -15.53
N VAL A 241 -11.12 12.44 -14.95
CA VAL A 241 -10.98 13.70 -15.69
C VAL A 241 -9.65 13.72 -16.42
N THR A 242 -8.55 13.45 -15.72
CA THR A 242 -7.21 13.44 -16.33
C THR A 242 -7.14 12.48 -17.52
N ALA A 243 -7.69 11.28 -17.38
CA ALA A 243 -7.73 10.28 -18.45
C ALA A 243 -8.55 10.74 -19.66
N LEU A 244 -9.72 11.35 -19.43
CA LEU A 244 -10.56 11.91 -20.50
C LEU A 244 -9.87 13.10 -21.18
N LEU A 245 -9.30 14.03 -20.41
CA LEU A 245 -8.59 15.19 -20.95
C LEU A 245 -7.40 14.78 -21.82
N ARG A 246 -6.60 13.80 -21.40
CA ARG A 246 -5.51 13.24 -22.21
C ARG A 246 -6.02 12.68 -23.54
N THR A 247 -7.17 12.01 -23.51
CA THR A 247 -7.78 11.39 -24.69
C THR A 247 -8.34 12.44 -25.65
N ASP A 248 -9.06 13.43 -25.12
CA ASP A 248 -9.79 14.43 -25.91
C ASP A 248 -8.86 15.52 -26.46
N THR A 249 -7.76 15.84 -25.76
CA THR A 249 -6.83 16.91 -26.15
C THR A 249 -5.51 16.42 -26.74
N GLY A 250 -5.11 15.18 -26.44
CA GLY A 250 -3.74 14.68 -26.72
C GLY A 250 -2.63 15.35 -25.90
N LEU A 251 -2.99 16.22 -24.95
CA LEU A 251 -2.04 16.95 -24.10
C LEU A 251 -1.68 16.17 -22.84
N ASP A 252 -0.55 16.54 -22.25
CA ASP A 252 0.01 15.89 -21.08
C ASP A 252 -0.61 16.49 -19.81
N PHE A 253 -1.62 15.82 -19.25
CA PHE A 253 -2.18 16.16 -17.94
C PHE A 253 -1.70 15.17 -16.88
N ALA A 254 -1.32 15.63 -15.70
CA ALA A 254 -1.09 14.81 -14.53
C ALA A 254 -2.27 14.92 -13.54
N VAL A 255 -2.55 13.86 -12.79
CA VAL A 255 -3.54 13.92 -11.71
C VAL A 255 -3.16 15.00 -10.69
N ARG A 256 -1.85 15.23 -10.49
CA ARG A 256 -1.30 16.29 -9.63
C ARG A 256 -1.76 17.68 -10.05
N ASP A 257 -1.89 17.92 -11.35
CA ASP A 257 -2.18 19.26 -11.87
C ASP A 257 -3.55 19.72 -11.41
N ILE A 258 -4.54 18.83 -11.36
CA ILE A 258 -5.89 19.13 -10.82
C ILE A 258 -5.82 19.53 -9.34
N TYR A 259 -4.91 18.93 -8.56
CA TYR A 259 -4.73 19.27 -7.15
C TYR A 259 -3.99 20.58 -6.94
N SER A 260 -3.01 20.88 -7.79
CA SER A 260 -2.23 22.11 -7.73
C SER A 260 -2.95 23.31 -8.35
N PHE A 261 -3.81 23.07 -9.35
CA PHE A 261 -4.54 24.05 -10.14
C PHE A 261 -6.02 23.63 -10.22
N PRO A 262 -6.79 23.80 -9.13
CA PRO A 262 -8.12 23.22 -9.00
C PRO A 262 -9.23 23.95 -9.78
N THR A 263 -8.92 25.01 -10.52
CA THR A 263 -9.88 25.66 -11.43
C THR A 263 -9.54 25.35 -12.90
N ILE A 264 -10.53 25.44 -13.78
CA ILE A 264 -10.36 25.16 -15.22
C ILE A 264 -9.34 26.12 -15.83
N ARG A 265 -9.41 27.41 -15.45
CA ARG A 265 -8.51 28.45 -15.96
C ARG A 265 -7.07 28.22 -15.52
N GLU A 266 -6.84 27.99 -14.23
CA GLU A 266 -5.50 27.71 -13.71
C GLU A 266 -4.90 26.46 -14.37
N LEU A 267 -5.72 25.40 -14.53
CA LEU A 267 -5.29 24.15 -15.15
C LEU A 267 -4.94 24.34 -16.64
N ALA A 268 -5.76 25.07 -17.39
CA ALA A 268 -5.51 25.36 -18.81
C ALA A 268 -4.23 26.19 -18.97
N GLN A 269 -4.06 27.26 -18.19
CA GLN A 269 -2.88 28.12 -18.21
C GLN A 269 -1.60 27.33 -17.86
N HIS A 270 -1.66 26.46 -16.85
CA HIS A 270 -0.53 25.62 -16.47
C HIS A 270 -0.07 24.72 -17.62
N VAL A 271 -1.01 24.02 -18.26
CA VAL A 271 -0.73 23.09 -19.36
C VAL A 271 -0.27 23.82 -20.61
N GLU A 272 -0.85 24.97 -20.94
CA GLU A 272 -0.41 25.81 -22.06
C GLU A 272 1.00 26.38 -21.84
N HIS A 273 1.29 26.84 -20.63
CA HIS A 273 2.63 27.32 -20.28
C HIS A 273 3.67 26.20 -20.32
N ALA A 274 3.34 25.02 -19.77
CA ALA A 274 4.19 23.83 -19.84
C ALA A 274 4.45 23.41 -21.30
N ARG A 275 3.43 23.48 -22.17
CA ARG A 275 3.56 23.22 -23.61
C ARG A 275 4.48 24.23 -24.29
N ALA A 276 4.35 25.51 -23.99
CA ALA A 276 5.21 26.55 -24.55
C ALA A 276 6.69 26.33 -24.19
N GLN A 277 6.97 25.91 -22.95
CA GLN A 277 8.34 25.59 -22.49
C GLN A 277 8.92 24.32 -23.13
N LYS A 278 8.08 23.31 -23.42
CA LYS A 278 8.49 22.04 -24.06
C LYS A 278 8.82 22.24 -25.55
N ILE A 279 8.13 23.16 -26.24
CA ILE A 279 8.40 23.51 -27.64
C ILE A 279 9.78 24.19 -27.80
N THR A 280 10.29 24.85 -26.77
CA THR A 280 11.64 25.48 -26.78
C THR A 280 12.79 24.51 -26.46
N SER A 281 12.49 23.26 -26.08
CA SER A 281 13.50 22.32 -25.54
C SER A 281 13.53 20.93 -26.19
N THR A 282 12.91 20.71 -27.35
CA THR A 282 12.86 19.37 -27.95
C THR A 282 13.49 19.28 -29.36
N SER A 283 14.76 18.85 -29.42
CA SER A 283 15.33 18.11 -30.56
C SER A 283 15.79 16.73 -30.04
N GLY A 284 14.98 15.69 -30.26
CA GLY A 284 15.33 14.32 -29.90
C GLY A 284 14.16 13.49 -29.39
N ALA A 285 13.17 13.23 -30.25
CA ALA A 285 12.06 12.32 -29.96
C ALA A 285 11.63 11.62 -31.25
N ASP A 286 12.51 10.80 -31.84
CA ASP A 286 12.17 10.03 -33.05
C ASP A 286 12.66 8.56 -33.03
N GLU A 287 13.31 8.10 -31.96
CA GLU A 287 13.74 6.69 -31.86
C GLU A 287 12.70 5.76 -31.20
N SER A 288 11.69 6.28 -30.49
CA SER A 288 10.73 5.43 -29.75
C SER A 288 9.61 4.86 -30.63
N SER A 289 9.24 5.54 -31.71
CA SER A 289 8.22 5.08 -32.67
C SER A 289 8.74 3.90 -33.50
N ALA A 290 10.03 3.91 -33.86
CA ALA A 290 10.67 2.85 -34.66
C ALA A 290 10.81 1.50 -33.92
N MET A 291 10.73 1.47 -32.59
CA MET A 291 10.82 0.23 -31.80
C MET A 291 9.46 -0.48 -31.62
N ALA A 292 8.34 0.21 -31.81
CA ALA A 292 6.99 -0.35 -31.61
C ALA A 292 6.59 -1.40 -32.68
N ASP A 293 7.25 -1.38 -33.84
CA ASP A 293 6.99 -2.28 -34.99
C ASP A 293 7.84 -3.56 -34.99
N ARG A 294 8.70 -3.79 -33.99
CA ARG A 294 9.48 -5.04 -33.91
C ARG A 294 8.62 -6.19 -33.39
N ALA A 295 8.70 -7.33 -34.07
CA ALA A 295 8.06 -8.57 -33.64
C ALA A 295 8.61 -9.02 -32.28
N TRP A 296 7.71 -9.32 -31.34
CA TRP A 296 8.11 -9.89 -30.05
C TRP A 296 8.81 -11.23 -30.26
N PRO A 297 9.98 -11.47 -29.65
CA PRO A 297 10.63 -12.75 -29.74
C PRO A 297 9.80 -13.84 -29.04
N HIS A 298 9.70 -14.99 -29.69
CA HIS A 298 9.07 -16.19 -29.15
C HIS A 298 10.15 -17.15 -28.63
N PRO A 299 9.88 -17.88 -27.53
CA PRO A 299 10.83 -18.85 -27.02
C PRO A 299 10.95 -19.99 -28.02
N SER A 300 12.15 -20.25 -28.53
CA SER A 300 12.36 -21.40 -29.42
C SER A 300 12.13 -22.71 -28.66
N PHE A 301 11.88 -23.80 -29.41
CA PHE A 301 11.80 -25.14 -28.81
C PHE A 301 13.07 -25.48 -28.02
N GLY A 302 14.25 -25.18 -28.58
CA GLY A 302 15.54 -25.41 -27.92
C GLY A 302 15.71 -24.59 -26.63
N PHE A 303 15.29 -23.32 -26.63
CA PHE A 303 15.28 -22.51 -25.41
C PHE A 303 14.38 -23.14 -24.33
N THR A 304 13.15 -23.50 -24.72
CA THR A 304 12.14 -24.05 -23.81
C THR A 304 12.59 -25.38 -23.20
N LEU A 305 13.18 -26.27 -24.01
CA LEU A 305 13.74 -27.54 -23.54
C LEU A 305 14.90 -27.32 -22.57
N THR A 306 15.87 -26.48 -22.93
CA THR A 306 17.03 -26.17 -22.09
C THR A 306 16.60 -25.56 -20.75
N GLN A 307 15.66 -24.61 -20.80
CA GLN A 307 15.09 -23.98 -19.62
C GLN A 307 14.35 -24.98 -18.72
N SER A 308 13.63 -25.94 -19.30
CA SER A 308 12.95 -26.99 -18.54
C SER A 308 13.95 -27.87 -17.80
N LEU A 309 15.03 -28.28 -18.46
CA LEU A 309 16.10 -29.07 -17.84
C LEU A 309 16.78 -28.30 -16.69
N ILE A 310 17.07 -27.01 -16.88
CA ILE A 310 17.65 -26.16 -15.83
C ILE A 310 16.70 -26.04 -14.63
N ASN A 311 15.40 -25.86 -14.86
CA ASN A 311 14.42 -25.74 -13.77
C ASN A 311 14.31 -27.05 -12.98
N VAL A 312 14.26 -28.20 -13.66
CA VAL A 312 14.23 -29.52 -13.01
C VAL A 312 15.50 -29.75 -12.20
N ALA A 313 16.67 -29.48 -12.79
CA ALA A 313 17.94 -29.58 -12.07
C ALA A 313 18.02 -28.63 -10.87
N GLY A 314 17.53 -27.39 -11.02
CA GLY A 314 17.48 -26.39 -9.95
C GLY A 314 16.58 -26.80 -8.79
N LEU A 315 15.43 -27.43 -9.06
CA LEU A 315 14.59 -28.01 -8.02
C LEU A 315 15.28 -29.18 -7.31
N GLY A 316 16.04 -30.00 -8.02
CA GLY A 316 16.88 -31.03 -7.41
C GLY A 316 17.98 -30.47 -6.52
N LEU A 317 18.58 -29.33 -6.89
CA LEU A 317 19.62 -28.65 -6.11
C LEU A 317 19.11 -28.21 -4.73
N LEU A 318 17.83 -27.85 -4.61
CA LEU A 318 17.21 -27.52 -3.32
C LEU A 318 17.17 -28.72 -2.36
N LEU A 319 17.19 -29.95 -2.90
CA LEU A 319 17.19 -31.19 -2.12
C LEU A 319 18.60 -31.73 -1.87
N LEU A 320 19.64 -31.08 -2.40
CA LEU A 320 21.04 -31.49 -2.23
C LEU A 320 21.42 -31.70 -0.75
N PRO A 321 20.99 -30.85 0.21
CA PRO A 321 21.29 -31.11 1.62
C PRO A 321 20.80 -32.49 2.08
N LEU A 322 19.60 -32.91 1.68
CA LEU A 322 19.07 -34.23 2.04
C LEU A 322 19.86 -35.37 1.38
N VAL A 323 20.22 -35.19 0.11
CA VAL A 323 21.03 -36.17 -0.64
C VAL A 323 22.42 -36.38 -0.02
N VAL A 324 22.96 -35.36 0.67
CA VAL A 324 24.24 -35.46 1.37
C VAL A 324 24.07 -35.95 2.80
N VAL A 325 23.09 -35.46 3.57
CA VAL A 325 22.89 -35.84 4.98
C VAL A 325 22.54 -37.31 5.11
N VAL A 326 21.61 -37.83 4.30
CA VAL A 326 21.06 -39.18 4.49
C VAL A 326 22.16 -40.26 4.41
N PRO A 327 22.99 -40.32 3.36
CA PRO A 327 24.07 -41.32 3.29
C PRO A 327 25.13 -41.13 4.38
N LEU A 328 25.48 -39.89 4.74
CA LEU A 328 26.45 -39.64 5.82
C LEU A 328 25.92 -40.08 7.19
N ALA A 329 24.64 -39.84 7.46
CA ALA A 329 24.00 -40.25 8.70
C ALA A 329 23.91 -41.78 8.81
N ASP A 330 23.59 -42.46 7.71
CA ASP A 330 23.56 -43.92 7.63
C ASP A 330 24.97 -44.53 7.83
N ALA A 331 25.98 -44.00 7.14
CA ALA A 331 27.37 -44.43 7.34
C ALA A 331 27.86 -44.21 8.78
N ALA A 332 27.46 -43.10 9.40
CA ALA A 332 27.76 -42.84 10.81
C ALA A 332 27.08 -43.88 11.73
N LEU A 333 25.83 -44.26 11.48
CA LEU A 333 25.13 -45.28 12.27
C LEU A 333 25.75 -46.66 12.16
N GLN A 334 26.01 -47.11 10.94
CA GLN A 334 26.60 -48.43 10.68
C GLN A 334 28.02 -48.55 11.24
N GLY A 335 28.75 -47.43 11.34
CA GLY A 335 30.08 -47.35 11.95
C GLY A 335 30.09 -47.20 13.48
N GLY A 336 28.94 -47.33 14.18
CA GLY A 336 28.86 -47.14 15.64
C GLY A 336 28.93 -45.68 16.09
N GLY A 337 28.66 -44.73 15.19
CA GLY A 337 28.67 -43.30 15.44
C GLY A 337 27.59 -42.87 16.43
N SER A 338 28.00 -42.08 17.42
CA SER A 338 27.09 -41.51 18.41
C SER A 338 26.12 -40.48 17.80
N LEU A 339 25.01 -40.20 18.50
CA LEU A 339 24.09 -39.08 18.19
C LEU A 339 24.85 -37.74 18.00
N VAL A 340 25.97 -37.57 18.70
CA VAL A 340 26.85 -36.40 18.60
C VAL A 340 27.49 -36.27 17.22
N THR A 341 27.89 -37.38 16.61
CA THR A 341 28.49 -37.39 15.26
C THR A 341 27.49 -36.92 14.20
N MET A 342 26.23 -37.36 14.29
CA MET A 342 25.16 -36.91 13.39
C MET A 342 24.86 -35.42 13.53
N ALA A 343 24.81 -34.93 14.78
CA ALA A 343 24.62 -33.52 15.05
C ALA A 343 25.74 -32.69 14.41
N TRP A 344 27.00 -33.13 14.55
CA TRP A 344 28.15 -32.45 13.93
C TRP A 344 28.12 -32.45 12.40
N ILE A 345 27.73 -33.56 11.76
CA ILE A 345 27.59 -33.62 10.29
C ILE A 345 26.54 -32.62 9.82
N SER A 346 25.38 -32.62 10.47
CA SER A 346 24.27 -31.74 10.09
C SER A 346 24.61 -30.27 10.31
N ILE A 347 25.23 -29.94 11.44
CA ILE A 347 25.77 -28.61 11.72
C ILE A 347 26.78 -28.21 10.65
N SER A 348 27.74 -29.08 10.32
CA SER A 348 28.79 -28.80 9.33
C SER A 348 28.23 -28.55 7.94
N LEU A 349 27.17 -29.28 7.55
CA LEU A 349 26.53 -29.09 6.25
C LEU A 349 25.76 -27.76 6.18
N VAL A 350 25.01 -27.42 7.24
CA VAL A 350 24.32 -26.12 7.33
C VAL A 350 25.34 -24.97 7.31
N LEU A 351 26.46 -25.13 8.01
CA LEU A 351 27.56 -24.16 8.02
C LEU A 351 28.25 -24.04 6.65
N GLY A 352 28.41 -25.14 5.92
CA GLY A 352 29.10 -25.17 4.64
C GLY A 352 28.24 -24.71 3.45
N LEU A 353 26.91 -24.86 3.53
CA LEU A 353 26.02 -24.64 2.39
C LEU A 353 25.91 -23.17 1.98
N TRP A 354 25.65 -22.26 2.92
CA TRP A 354 25.51 -20.84 2.59
C TRP A 354 26.76 -20.22 1.93
N PRO A 355 27.99 -20.41 2.45
CA PRO A 355 29.18 -19.88 1.80
C PRO A 355 29.47 -20.61 0.48
N ALA A 356 29.17 -21.91 0.36
CA ALA A 356 29.25 -22.61 -0.91
C ALA A 356 28.30 -22.00 -1.95
N MET A 357 27.08 -21.61 -1.58
CA MET A 357 26.13 -20.94 -2.48
C MET A 357 26.60 -19.53 -2.87
N LEU A 358 27.24 -18.78 -1.97
CA LEU A 358 27.88 -17.50 -2.31
C LEU A 358 29.00 -17.69 -3.34
N VAL A 359 29.91 -18.65 -3.10
CA VAL A 359 31.00 -18.98 -4.04
C VAL A 359 30.45 -19.46 -5.38
N LEU A 360 29.42 -20.32 -5.35
CA LEU A 360 28.74 -20.81 -6.55
C LEU A 360 28.13 -19.66 -7.34
N SER A 361 27.53 -18.66 -6.70
CA SER A 361 26.97 -17.49 -7.40
C SER A 361 28.05 -16.68 -8.13
N ILE A 362 29.22 -16.50 -7.51
CA ILE A 362 30.36 -15.79 -8.10
C ILE A 362 30.93 -16.60 -9.26
N ALA A 363 31.17 -17.90 -9.05
CA ALA A 363 31.66 -18.81 -10.08
C ALA A 363 30.70 -18.86 -11.28
N ALA A 364 29.40 -19.00 -11.03
CA ALA A 364 28.37 -19.00 -12.06
C ALA A 364 28.38 -17.72 -12.88
N LYS A 365 28.51 -16.54 -12.26
CA LYS A 365 28.65 -15.28 -13.00
C LYS A 365 29.83 -15.33 -13.97
N TRP A 366 31.01 -15.75 -13.53
CA TRP A 366 32.20 -15.75 -14.38
C TRP A 366 32.22 -16.85 -15.43
N LEU A 367 31.71 -18.05 -15.11
CA LEU A 367 31.69 -19.21 -16.01
C LEU A 367 30.57 -19.12 -17.04
N ILE A 368 29.37 -18.69 -16.62
CA ILE A 368 28.18 -18.71 -17.47
C ILE A 368 28.10 -17.46 -18.31
N ILE A 369 28.20 -16.24 -17.76
CA ILE A 369 28.04 -15.00 -18.52
C ILE A 369 29.35 -14.26 -18.79
N GLY A 370 30.33 -14.35 -17.89
CA GLY A 370 31.60 -13.63 -17.99
C GLY A 370 31.43 -12.15 -17.61
N ARG A 371 31.62 -11.25 -18.58
CA ARG A 371 31.38 -9.81 -18.41
C ARG A 371 30.05 -9.42 -19.05
N TYR A 372 29.22 -8.71 -18.29
CA TYR A 372 28.01 -8.11 -18.84
C TYR A 372 28.35 -7.05 -19.89
N ARG A 373 27.51 -6.95 -20.93
CA ARG A 373 27.65 -5.98 -22.02
C ARG A 373 26.39 -5.13 -22.12
N ALA A 374 26.56 -3.81 -22.16
CA ALA A 374 25.46 -2.88 -22.41
C ALA A 374 24.84 -3.14 -23.79
N GLY A 375 23.55 -2.91 -23.93
CA GLY A 375 22.81 -3.12 -25.17
C GLY A 375 21.43 -3.73 -24.96
N ALA A 376 20.76 -4.02 -26.07
CA ALA A 376 19.45 -4.64 -26.09
C ALA A 376 19.55 -6.08 -26.60
N TYR A 377 19.03 -7.04 -25.83
CA TYR A 377 19.09 -8.46 -26.15
C TYR A 377 17.69 -9.04 -26.29
N PRO A 378 17.42 -9.89 -27.29
CA PRO A 378 16.14 -10.58 -27.41
C PRO A 378 15.77 -11.36 -26.14
N LEU A 379 14.55 -11.14 -25.64
CA LEU A 379 13.97 -11.95 -24.57
C LEU A 379 13.93 -13.43 -25.01
N TRP A 380 14.29 -14.33 -24.10
CA TRP A 380 14.43 -15.77 -24.37
C TRP A 380 15.48 -16.13 -25.45
N GLY A 381 16.40 -15.20 -25.75
CA GLY A 381 17.63 -15.50 -26.47
C GLY A 381 18.69 -16.19 -25.60
N SER A 382 19.82 -16.55 -26.21
CA SER A 382 20.94 -17.21 -25.50
C SER A 382 21.59 -16.32 -24.43
N TYR A 383 21.75 -15.02 -24.71
CA TYR A 383 22.27 -14.06 -23.73
C TYR A 383 21.32 -13.92 -22.55
N TYR A 384 20.02 -13.80 -22.83
CA TYR A 384 18.99 -13.75 -21.81
C TYR A 384 18.99 -15.00 -20.92
N LEU A 385 19.08 -16.20 -21.49
CA LEU A 385 19.13 -17.46 -20.73
C LEU A 385 20.30 -17.48 -19.73
N ARG A 386 21.49 -17.07 -20.19
CA ARG A 386 22.71 -17.00 -19.36
C ARG A 386 22.54 -15.98 -18.23
N TRP A 387 22.03 -14.79 -18.54
CA TRP A 387 21.72 -13.75 -17.55
C TRP A 387 20.68 -14.24 -16.52
N TRP A 388 19.60 -14.85 -16.99
CA TRP A 388 18.52 -15.39 -16.16
C TRP A 388 19.06 -16.46 -15.20
N MET A 389 19.88 -17.39 -15.69
CA MET A 389 20.45 -18.46 -14.85
C MET A 389 21.36 -17.89 -13.76
N VAL A 390 22.23 -16.95 -14.11
CA VAL A 390 23.14 -16.31 -13.14
C VAL A 390 22.36 -15.52 -12.09
N THR A 391 21.37 -14.73 -12.49
CA THR A 391 20.55 -13.94 -11.57
C THR A 391 19.72 -14.83 -10.62
N ARG A 392 19.27 -16.00 -11.07
CA ARG A 392 18.59 -16.98 -10.19
C ARG A 392 19.54 -17.59 -9.16
N LEU A 393 20.73 -18.02 -9.57
CA LEU A 393 21.75 -18.53 -8.65
C LEU A 393 22.20 -17.47 -7.65
N GLN A 394 22.30 -16.21 -8.09
CA GLN A 394 22.54 -15.08 -7.21
C GLN A 394 21.41 -14.89 -6.19
N ALA A 395 20.14 -14.94 -6.62
CA ALA A 395 19.00 -14.82 -5.71
C ALA A 395 18.98 -15.93 -4.65
N MET A 396 19.39 -17.15 -5.02
CA MET A 396 19.50 -18.30 -4.11
C MET A 396 20.71 -18.22 -3.15
N SER A 397 21.71 -17.39 -3.45
CA SER A 397 22.96 -17.31 -2.67
C SER A 397 22.80 -16.70 -1.27
N GLY A 398 21.71 -15.99 -1.01
CA GLY A 398 21.50 -15.27 0.25
C GLY A 398 22.44 -14.07 0.43
N ALA A 399 23.02 -13.52 -0.64
CA ALA A 399 23.92 -12.35 -0.59
C ALA A 399 23.32 -11.14 0.17
N GLY A 400 21.99 -11.01 0.22
CA GLY A 400 21.29 -9.99 1.01
C GLY A 400 21.63 -9.99 2.51
N VAL A 401 22.08 -11.12 3.07
CA VAL A 401 22.57 -11.19 4.45
C VAL A 401 23.80 -10.30 4.63
N LEU A 402 24.65 -10.12 3.61
CA LEU A 402 25.85 -9.29 3.70
C LEU A 402 25.55 -7.78 3.73
N ALA A 403 24.30 -7.37 3.47
CA ALA A 403 23.92 -5.96 3.32
C ALA A 403 24.22 -5.15 4.59
N GLY A 404 24.87 -4.00 4.42
CA GLY A 404 25.32 -3.14 5.52
C GLY A 404 26.63 -3.59 6.17
N THR A 405 27.33 -4.59 5.62
CA THR A 405 28.67 -5.02 6.08
C THR A 405 29.74 -4.69 5.04
N PRO A 406 31.03 -4.63 5.45
CA PRO A 406 32.12 -4.48 4.50
C PRO A 406 32.18 -5.62 3.46
N LEU A 407 31.71 -6.82 3.81
CA LEU A 407 31.67 -7.99 2.92
C LEU A 407 30.77 -7.76 1.69
N MET A 408 29.75 -6.90 1.77
CA MET A 408 28.93 -6.57 0.60
C MET A 408 29.76 -5.87 -0.48
N THR A 409 30.66 -4.95 -0.08
CA THR A 409 31.56 -4.29 -1.04
C THR A 409 32.52 -5.27 -1.70
N VAL A 410 33.00 -6.26 -0.94
CA VAL A 410 33.84 -7.35 -1.46
C VAL A 410 33.05 -8.21 -2.44
N TYR A 411 31.83 -8.59 -2.09
CA TYR A 411 30.95 -9.36 -2.96
C TYR A 411 30.69 -8.64 -4.29
N TYR A 412 30.35 -7.35 -4.26
CA TYR A 412 30.17 -6.53 -5.47
C TYR A 412 31.41 -6.54 -6.37
N ARG A 413 32.61 -6.39 -5.78
CA ARG A 413 33.88 -6.44 -6.53
C ARG A 413 34.15 -7.82 -7.13
N LEU A 414 33.92 -8.89 -6.37
CA LEU A 414 34.06 -10.26 -6.86
C LEU A 414 33.07 -10.58 -7.99
N MET A 415 31.88 -9.96 -7.97
CA MET A 415 30.91 -10.02 -9.05
C MET A 415 31.27 -9.13 -10.25
N GLY A 416 32.30 -8.28 -10.16
CA GLY A 416 32.84 -7.47 -11.26
C GLY A 416 32.56 -5.97 -11.17
N ALA A 417 31.81 -5.49 -10.17
CA ALA A 417 31.55 -4.07 -9.99
C ALA A 417 32.78 -3.29 -9.53
N LYS A 418 32.88 -2.03 -9.97
CA LYS A 418 33.96 -1.13 -9.56
C LYS A 418 33.52 -0.30 -8.37
N VAL A 419 33.83 -0.76 -7.15
CA VAL A 419 33.42 -0.09 -5.91
C VAL A 419 34.63 0.50 -5.18
N GLY A 420 34.60 1.81 -4.92
CA GLY A 420 35.62 2.57 -4.21
C GLY A 420 35.78 2.18 -2.74
N CYS A 421 36.73 2.82 -2.06
CA CYS A 421 37.01 2.64 -0.63
C CYS A 421 35.95 3.33 0.23
N GLY A 422 35.71 2.84 1.45
CA GLY A 422 34.82 3.51 2.41
C GLY A 422 33.32 3.47 2.08
N CYS A 423 32.90 2.75 1.04
CA CYS A 423 31.49 2.65 0.67
C CYS A 423 30.64 1.90 1.70
N ALA A 424 29.40 2.34 1.90
CA ALA A 424 28.40 1.67 2.70
C ALA A 424 27.25 1.18 1.81
N LEU A 425 27.21 -0.12 1.52
CA LEU A 425 26.19 -0.73 0.65
C LEU A 425 25.20 -1.55 1.48
N ASP A 426 23.95 -1.08 1.55
CA ASP A 426 22.86 -1.76 2.27
C ASP A 426 21.86 -2.48 1.34
N THR A 427 22.21 -2.64 0.07
CA THR A 427 21.37 -3.31 -0.94
C THR A 427 22.12 -4.45 -1.65
N ALA A 428 21.40 -5.53 -1.92
CA ALA A 428 21.84 -6.63 -2.78
C ALA A 428 21.16 -6.63 -4.16
N LEU A 429 20.30 -5.64 -4.44
CA LEU A 429 19.49 -5.55 -5.65
C LEU A 429 20.31 -4.99 -6.82
N CYS A 430 21.23 -5.80 -7.31
CA CYS A 430 22.06 -5.53 -8.48
C CYS A 430 22.07 -6.77 -9.38
N SER A 431 21.90 -6.59 -10.69
CA SER A 431 21.92 -7.69 -11.66
C SER A 431 23.07 -7.59 -12.65
N ILE A 432 23.57 -6.38 -12.92
CA ILE A 432 24.59 -6.12 -13.95
C ILE A 432 25.85 -5.51 -13.33
N PHE A 433 26.53 -6.28 -12.47
CA PHE A 433 27.66 -5.80 -11.66
C PHE A 433 28.79 -5.13 -12.48
N ASP A 434 29.21 -5.70 -13.61
CA ASP A 434 30.33 -5.14 -14.41
C ASP A 434 30.07 -3.73 -14.97
N LEU A 435 28.80 -3.31 -15.04
CA LEU A 435 28.39 -2.00 -15.52
C LEU A 435 28.04 -1.02 -14.40
N VAL A 436 28.26 -1.41 -13.14
CA VAL A 436 28.06 -0.57 -11.96
C VAL A 436 29.42 -0.07 -11.46
N ARG A 437 29.56 1.25 -11.39
CA ARG A 437 30.70 1.94 -10.78
C ARG A 437 30.22 2.79 -9.61
N ILE A 438 30.91 2.70 -8.48
CA ILE A 438 30.61 3.44 -7.25
C ILE A 438 31.93 4.05 -6.76
N GLY A 439 31.99 5.38 -6.63
CA GLY A 439 33.14 6.11 -6.12
C GLY A 439 33.34 5.98 -4.61
N ASP A 440 34.42 6.58 -4.10
CA ASP A 440 34.83 6.45 -2.68
C ASP A 440 33.82 7.10 -1.72
N ASP A 441 33.71 6.58 -0.51
CA ASP A 441 32.88 7.08 0.60
C ASP A 441 31.39 7.27 0.25
N THR A 442 30.90 6.56 -0.77
CA THR A 442 29.49 6.62 -1.21
C THR A 442 28.62 5.65 -0.41
N SER A 443 27.39 6.08 -0.11
CA SER A 443 26.42 5.29 0.66
C SER A 443 25.16 5.00 -0.16
N VAL A 444 24.73 3.74 -0.16
CA VAL A 444 23.52 3.28 -0.85
C VAL A 444 22.60 2.60 0.16
N GLY A 445 21.39 3.13 0.30
CA GLY A 445 20.36 2.67 1.22
C GLY A 445 19.81 1.28 0.91
N ALA A 446 19.07 0.73 1.87
CA ALA A 446 18.40 -0.56 1.74
C ALA A 446 17.30 -0.53 0.68
N GLU A 447 16.99 -1.70 0.11
CA GLU A 447 15.95 -1.88 -0.93
C GLU A 447 16.08 -0.96 -2.17
N THR A 448 17.21 -0.30 -2.35
CA THR A 448 17.52 0.51 -3.53
C THR A 448 17.96 -0.38 -4.67
N GLN A 449 17.36 -0.18 -5.85
CA GLN A 449 17.63 -0.99 -7.03
C GLN A 449 18.73 -0.38 -7.89
N LEU A 450 19.86 -1.10 -7.98
CA LEU A 450 20.97 -0.87 -8.90
C LEU A 450 20.99 -1.96 -9.98
N LEU A 451 19.80 -2.35 -10.48
CA LEU A 451 19.66 -3.51 -11.35
C LEU A 451 20.47 -3.36 -12.65
N GLY A 452 20.48 -2.16 -13.25
CA GLY A 452 21.16 -1.89 -14.53
C GLY A 452 20.49 -2.59 -15.72
N CYS A 453 19.31 -3.16 -15.54
CA CYS A 453 18.55 -3.81 -16.61
C CYS A 453 17.03 -3.74 -16.39
N ARG A 454 16.28 -3.87 -17.47
CA ARG A 454 14.83 -4.13 -17.48
C ARG A 454 14.41 -4.83 -18.76
N VAL A 455 13.26 -5.50 -18.74
CA VAL A 455 12.62 -6.05 -19.94
C VAL A 455 11.59 -5.05 -20.45
N GLU A 456 11.69 -4.69 -21.72
CA GLU A 456 10.78 -3.76 -22.37
C GLU A 456 10.68 -4.14 -23.86
N ASN A 457 9.48 -4.12 -24.44
CA ASN A 457 9.24 -4.45 -25.85
C ASN A 457 9.90 -5.76 -26.31
N GLY A 458 9.92 -6.78 -25.44
CA GLY A 458 10.52 -8.08 -25.75
C GLY A 458 12.04 -8.11 -25.76
N LEU A 459 12.70 -7.07 -25.23
CA LEU A 459 14.14 -6.96 -25.14
C LEU A 459 14.55 -6.84 -23.67
N LEU A 460 15.59 -7.57 -23.28
CA LEU A 460 16.36 -7.29 -22.08
C LEU A 460 17.28 -6.10 -22.40
N LEU A 461 16.93 -4.92 -21.90
CA LEU A 461 17.73 -3.71 -21.97
C LEU A 461 18.74 -3.71 -20.82
N VAL A 462 20.00 -3.46 -21.15
CA VAL A 462 21.12 -3.43 -20.20
C VAL A 462 21.88 -2.12 -20.37
N GLY A 463 21.99 -1.35 -19.28
CA GLY A 463 22.61 -0.03 -19.25
C GLY A 463 23.63 0.12 -18.13
N ARG A 464 24.39 1.22 -18.14
CA ARG A 464 25.42 1.53 -17.15
C ARG A 464 24.86 2.34 -15.98
N VAL A 465 25.49 2.20 -14.82
CA VAL A 465 25.20 3.02 -13.63
C VAL A 465 26.52 3.49 -13.06
N ASP A 466 26.82 4.77 -13.24
CA ASP A 466 28.06 5.41 -12.79
C ASP A 466 27.77 6.37 -11.62
N ILE A 467 28.19 6.00 -10.41
CA ILE A 467 28.01 6.80 -9.19
C ILE A 467 29.38 7.32 -8.74
N GLY A 468 29.49 8.64 -8.55
CA GLY A 468 30.70 9.33 -8.11
C GLY A 468 31.08 9.07 -6.65
N SER A 469 32.05 9.83 -6.15
CA SER A 469 32.52 9.77 -4.76
C SER A 469 31.69 10.66 -3.83
N ARG A 470 31.59 10.30 -2.55
CA ARG A 470 30.83 10.98 -1.50
C ARG A 470 29.36 11.20 -1.86
N CYS A 471 28.78 10.27 -2.60
CA CYS A 471 27.37 10.33 -2.99
C CYS A 471 26.49 9.68 -1.91
N PHE A 472 25.24 10.15 -1.81
CA PHE A 472 24.22 9.53 -0.98
C PHE A 472 23.04 9.10 -1.84
N ILE A 473 22.62 7.85 -1.68
CA ILE A 473 21.39 7.33 -2.29
C ILE A 473 20.52 6.77 -1.17
N GLY A 474 19.32 7.31 -1.03
CA GLY A 474 18.35 6.93 -0.02
C GLY A 474 17.85 5.49 -0.15
N VAL A 475 16.95 5.13 0.76
CA VAL A 475 16.28 3.82 0.85
C VAL A 475 15.17 3.73 -0.19
N HIS A 476 14.98 2.54 -0.77
CA HIS A 476 13.90 2.24 -1.72
C HIS A 476 13.89 3.15 -2.96
N SER A 477 15.06 3.57 -3.43
CA SER A 477 15.24 4.39 -4.62
C SER A 477 15.54 3.54 -5.86
N ALA A 478 15.31 4.07 -7.05
CA ALA A 478 15.54 3.38 -8.32
C ALA A 478 16.41 4.23 -9.25
N LEU A 479 17.43 3.60 -9.84
CA LEU A 479 18.26 4.23 -10.87
C LEU A 479 17.90 3.62 -12.24
N GLY A 480 17.60 4.49 -13.20
CA GLY A 480 17.38 4.15 -14.60
C GLY A 480 18.63 3.62 -15.30
N LEU A 481 18.49 3.36 -16.59
CA LEU A 481 19.58 2.93 -17.46
C LEU A 481 20.47 4.11 -17.84
N ASP A 482 21.77 3.90 -17.92
CA ASP A 482 22.77 4.88 -18.38
C ASP A 482 22.77 6.18 -17.55
N VAL A 483 22.55 6.04 -16.24
CA VAL A 483 22.57 7.14 -15.27
C VAL A 483 23.99 7.42 -14.80
N ARG A 484 24.31 8.72 -14.65
CA ARG A 484 25.58 9.20 -14.09
C ARG A 484 25.35 10.18 -12.95
N MET A 485 25.92 9.90 -11.78
CA MET A 485 25.95 10.81 -10.64
C MET A 485 27.38 11.29 -10.42
N GLU A 486 27.63 12.60 -10.49
CA GLU A 486 28.94 13.17 -10.16
C GLU A 486 29.19 13.24 -8.65
N ASN A 487 30.38 13.73 -8.26
CA ASN A 487 30.80 13.73 -6.87
C ASN A 487 29.91 14.60 -5.97
N ASN A 488 29.75 14.21 -4.71
CA ASN A 488 28.97 14.91 -3.68
C ASN A 488 27.47 15.07 -4.02
N THR A 489 26.93 14.26 -4.92
CA THR A 489 25.51 14.28 -5.27
C THR A 489 24.67 13.52 -4.24
N ARG A 490 23.40 13.90 -4.11
CA ARG A 490 22.47 13.26 -3.18
C ARG A 490 21.13 12.98 -3.83
N LEU A 491 20.66 11.74 -3.67
CA LEU A 491 19.33 11.29 -4.04
C LEU A 491 18.61 10.83 -2.78
N ASP A 492 17.48 11.47 -2.42
CA ASP A 492 16.74 11.14 -1.20
C ASP A 492 16.06 9.75 -1.29
N ASP A 493 15.44 9.35 -0.18
CA ASP A 493 14.64 8.13 -0.10
C ASP A 493 13.50 8.13 -1.14
N GLN A 494 13.09 6.95 -1.61
CA GLN A 494 11.98 6.74 -2.53
C GLN A 494 12.02 7.63 -3.77
N SER A 495 13.21 7.76 -4.37
CA SER A 495 13.44 8.65 -5.51
C SER A 495 13.87 7.90 -6.78
N LEU A 496 13.45 8.39 -7.94
CA LEU A 496 13.75 7.83 -9.26
C LEU A 496 14.69 8.74 -10.03
N LEU A 497 15.85 8.24 -10.46
CA LEU A 497 16.63 8.85 -11.54
C LEU A 497 16.21 8.25 -12.88
N PRO A 498 15.59 9.03 -13.79
CA PRO A 498 15.23 8.55 -15.12
C PRO A 498 16.44 8.12 -15.95
N ASP A 499 16.19 7.37 -17.02
CA ASP A 499 17.26 6.93 -17.93
C ASP A 499 18.06 8.11 -18.49
N GLY A 500 19.36 7.92 -18.68
CA GLY A 500 20.27 8.94 -19.25
C GLY A 500 20.51 10.16 -18.36
N THR A 501 19.95 10.19 -17.14
CA THR A 501 20.08 11.37 -16.27
C THR A 501 21.51 11.54 -15.78
N VAL A 502 22.03 12.78 -15.86
CA VAL A 502 23.31 13.18 -15.30
C VAL A 502 23.11 14.17 -14.15
N LEU A 503 23.45 13.78 -12.92
CA LEU A 503 23.46 14.67 -11.75
C LEU A 503 24.81 15.38 -11.66
N GLN A 504 24.80 16.70 -11.67
CA GLN A 504 25.99 17.54 -11.59
C GLN A 504 26.59 17.52 -10.18
N ALA A 505 27.89 17.75 -10.05
CA ALA A 505 28.57 17.70 -8.75
C ALA A 505 27.91 18.62 -7.69
N GLY A 506 27.60 18.07 -6.52
CA GLY A 506 26.92 18.79 -5.43
C GLY A 506 25.41 18.94 -5.58
N GLU A 507 24.81 18.43 -6.67
CA GLU A 507 23.37 18.48 -6.89
C GLU A 507 22.62 17.51 -6.00
N HIS A 508 21.49 17.98 -5.45
CA HIS A 508 20.62 17.21 -4.57
C HIS A 508 19.22 17.09 -5.18
N ARG A 509 18.68 15.87 -5.23
CA ARG A 509 17.35 15.61 -5.78
C ARG A 509 16.49 14.68 -4.92
N ARG A 510 15.18 14.82 -5.06
CA ARG A 510 14.15 14.04 -4.37
C ARG A 510 12.93 13.82 -5.25
N GLY A 511 12.29 12.66 -5.10
CA GLY A 511 11.01 12.35 -5.72
C GLY A 511 11.10 11.37 -6.88
N SER A 512 9.94 11.04 -7.45
CA SER A 512 9.81 10.22 -8.65
C SER A 512 8.95 10.96 -9.69
N PRO A 513 9.54 11.42 -10.82
CA PRO A 513 10.98 11.53 -11.06
C PRO A 513 11.65 12.52 -10.09
N ALA A 514 12.96 12.37 -9.88
CA ALA A 514 13.66 13.19 -8.90
C ALA A 514 13.84 14.64 -9.39
N GLN A 515 13.41 15.59 -8.56
CA GLN A 515 13.50 17.05 -8.76
C GLN A 515 14.49 17.66 -7.76
N LEU A 516 14.99 18.87 -8.03
CA LEU A 516 15.91 19.57 -7.14
C LEU A 516 15.30 19.76 -5.74
N ALA A 517 16.01 19.31 -4.71
CA ALA A 517 15.57 19.44 -3.32
C ALA A 517 16.75 19.28 -2.35
N GLU A 518 16.67 19.90 -1.17
CA GLU A 518 17.65 19.64 -0.12
C GLU A 518 17.50 18.22 0.46
N VAL A 519 18.63 17.51 0.58
CA VAL A 519 18.68 16.15 1.12
C VAL A 519 19.54 16.12 2.37
N SER A 520 18.92 15.79 3.50
CA SER A 520 19.57 15.66 4.79
C SER A 520 20.28 14.31 4.92
N VAL A 521 21.54 14.38 5.36
CA VAL A 521 22.39 13.21 5.60
C VAL A 521 23.03 13.32 6.99
N PRO A 522 23.39 12.19 7.63
CA PRO A 522 24.15 12.19 8.87
C PRO A 522 25.43 13.03 8.74
N GLN A 523 25.77 13.77 9.80
CA GLN A 523 27.03 14.53 9.83
C GLN A 523 28.23 13.58 9.70
N GLU A 524 29.07 13.84 8.70
CA GLU A 524 30.26 13.03 8.41
C GLU A 524 31.26 12.99 9.58
N THR A 525 32.11 11.96 9.59
CA THR A 525 33.33 11.97 10.39
C THR A 525 34.55 12.31 9.54
N CYS A 526 35.56 12.95 10.14
CA CYS A 526 36.90 13.03 9.54
C CYS A 526 37.71 11.73 9.65
N ARG A 527 37.20 10.64 10.26
CA ARG A 527 37.97 9.41 10.54
C ARG A 527 37.37 8.18 9.83
N ARG A 528 38.11 7.65 8.85
CA ARG A 528 37.83 6.34 8.25
C ARG A 528 38.08 5.21 9.24
N SER A 529 37.26 4.15 9.19
CA SER A 529 37.53 2.92 9.94
C SER A 529 38.78 2.22 9.40
N THR A 530 39.62 1.69 10.30
CA THR A 530 40.86 1.00 9.93
C THR A 530 40.58 -0.38 9.33
N VAL A 531 41.46 -0.86 8.44
CA VAL A 531 41.33 -2.19 7.81
C VAL A 531 41.19 -3.32 8.85
N PRO A 532 41.98 -3.38 9.94
CA PRO A 532 41.81 -4.41 10.97
C PRO A 532 40.42 -4.39 11.63
N LYS A 533 39.86 -3.19 11.86
CA LYS A 533 38.51 -3.02 12.42
C LYS A 533 37.44 -3.56 11.47
N LEU A 534 37.58 -3.32 10.17
CA LEU A 534 36.67 -3.83 9.15
C LEU A 534 36.74 -5.36 9.03
N VAL A 535 37.94 -5.93 9.10
CA VAL A 535 38.14 -7.40 9.08
C VAL A 535 37.53 -8.05 10.31
N LEU A 536 37.82 -7.52 11.51
CA LEU A 536 37.26 -8.05 12.76
C LEU A 536 35.73 -7.94 12.77
N PHE A 537 35.18 -6.80 12.32
CA PHE A 537 33.75 -6.63 12.15
C PHE A 537 33.17 -7.69 11.20
N SER A 538 33.82 -7.92 10.07
CA SER A 538 33.35 -8.88 9.06
C SER A 538 33.37 -10.31 9.60
N LEU A 539 34.42 -10.71 10.30
CA LEU A 539 34.51 -12.02 10.96
C LEU A 539 33.43 -12.20 12.02
N ALA A 540 33.21 -11.18 12.85
CA ALA A 540 32.18 -11.22 13.88
C ALA A 540 30.76 -11.24 13.29
N ALA A 541 30.49 -10.41 12.28
CA ALA A 541 29.21 -10.37 11.58
C ALA A 541 28.90 -11.69 10.89
N PHE A 542 29.89 -12.24 10.17
CA PHE A 542 29.76 -13.54 9.50
C PHE A 542 29.53 -14.65 10.54
N GLY A 543 30.44 -14.82 11.50
CA GLY A 543 30.37 -15.89 12.52
C GLY A 543 29.08 -15.85 13.35
N PHE A 544 28.60 -14.66 13.72
CA PHE A 544 27.37 -14.54 14.48
C PHE A 544 26.11 -14.72 13.63
N ALA A 545 26.12 -14.32 12.35
CA ALA A 545 25.04 -14.67 11.43
C ALA A 545 24.89 -16.19 11.28
N TYR A 546 26.01 -16.95 11.24
CA TYR A 546 25.97 -18.41 11.27
C TYR A 546 25.40 -18.96 12.57
N LEU A 547 25.82 -18.40 13.70
CA LEU A 547 25.30 -18.80 15.00
C LEU A 547 23.77 -18.66 15.03
N CYS A 548 23.23 -17.55 14.53
CA CYS A 548 21.78 -17.37 14.39
C CYS A 548 21.15 -18.44 13.49
N VAL A 549 21.72 -18.74 12.31
CA VAL A 549 21.21 -19.80 11.42
C VAL A 549 21.21 -21.17 12.09
N LEU A 550 22.28 -21.53 12.80
CA LEU A 550 22.37 -22.79 13.55
C LEU A 550 21.30 -22.88 14.64
N PHE A 551 21.11 -21.82 15.42
CA PHE A 551 20.08 -21.78 16.45
C PHE A 551 18.65 -21.84 15.85
N LEU A 552 18.45 -21.29 14.66
CA LEU A 552 17.20 -21.38 13.91
C LEU A 552 16.98 -22.76 13.28
N ALA A 553 18.06 -23.50 12.95
CA ALA A 553 18.02 -24.82 12.33
C ALA A 553 17.90 -25.97 13.34
N ALA A 554 18.21 -25.76 14.62
CA ALA A 554 18.14 -26.79 15.66
C ALA A 554 16.77 -27.51 15.76
N PRO A 555 15.61 -26.84 15.61
CA PRO A 555 14.32 -27.52 15.57
C PRO A 555 14.15 -28.45 14.35
N ALA A 556 14.69 -28.09 13.19
CA ALA A 556 14.63 -28.92 11.98
C ALA A 556 15.44 -30.21 12.15
N LEU A 557 16.58 -30.13 12.84
CA LEU A 557 17.39 -31.27 13.25
C LEU A 557 16.64 -32.21 14.20
N GLY A 558 15.95 -31.66 15.20
CA GLY A 558 15.07 -32.44 16.09
C GLY A 558 13.94 -33.14 15.33
N LEU A 559 13.34 -32.45 14.35
CA LEU A 559 12.28 -33.02 13.50
C LEU A 559 12.81 -34.20 12.66
N MET A 560 14.00 -34.07 12.06
CA MET A 560 14.61 -35.15 11.26
C MET A 560 14.90 -36.40 12.09
N LEU A 561 15.40 -36.24 13.32
CA LEU A 561 15.63 -37.36 14.23
C LEU A 561 14.32 -38.01 14.68
N LEU A 562 13.29 -37.21 14.97
CA LEU A 562 11.94 -37.67 15.28
C LEU A 562 11.33 -38.46 14.11
N TRP A 563 11.56 -38.00 12.87
CA TRP A 563 11.13 -38.69 11.66
C TRP A 563 11.83 -40.03 11.47
N LYS A 564 13.15 -40.08 11.65
CA LYS A 564 13.87 -41.35 11.63
C LYS A 564 13.35 -42.32 12.68
N PHE A 565 13.16 -41.85 13.92
CA PHE A 565 12.57 -42.64 14.99
C PHE A 565 11.17 -43.17 14.60
N ALA A 566 10.35 -42.32 13.97
CA ALA A 566 9.03 -42.69 13.49
C ALA A 566 9.07 -43.82 12.46
N PHE A 567 10.02 -43.76 11.52
CA PHE A 567 10.24 -44.81 10.53
C PHE A 567 10.73 -46.11 11.17
N ASP A 568 11.72 -46.03 12.06
CA ASP A 568 12.31 -47.20 12.73
C ASP A 568 11.28 -47.95 13.61
N HIS A 569 10.20 -47.29 14.04
CA HIS A 569 9.17 -47.83 14.94
C HIS A 569 7.75 -47.88 14.34
N ASP A 570 7.59 -47.69 13.03
CA ASP A 570 6.29 -47.63 12.32
C ASP A 570 5.28 -46.64 12.96
N ALA A 571 5.78 -45.55 13.52
CA ALA A 571 5.02 -44.53 14.25
C ALA A 571 4.78 -43.25 13.43
N VAL A 572 4.91 -43.32 12.11
CA VAL A 572 4.82 -42.16 11.19
C VAL A 572 3.50 -41.40 11.36
N ALA A 573 2.37 -42.11 11.43
CA ALA A 573 1.06 -41.48 11.60
C ALA A 573 0.94 -40.74 12.95
N LEU A 574 1.46 -41.33 14.03
CA LEU A 574 1.47 -40.73 15.35
C LEU A 574 2.37 -39.48 15.39
N VAL A 575 3.54 -39.54 14.77
CA VAL A 575 4.48 -38.42 14.69
C VAL A 575 3.93 -37.27 13.86
N LEU A 576 3.24 -37.54 12.76
CA LEU A 576 2.50 -36.53 11.98
C LEU A 576 1.40 -35.87 12.82
N LEU A 577 0.63 -36.66 13.57
CA LEU A 577 -0.43 -36.16 14.45
C LEU A 577 0.15 -35.28 15.56
N LEU A 578 1.19 -35.74 16.26
CA LEU A 578 1.84 -34.98 17.34
C LEU A 578 2.48 -33.69 16.85
N ASN A 579 3.17 -33.72 15.70
CA ASN A 579 3.71 -32.50 15.10
C ASN A 579 2.60 -31.49 14.76
N THR A 580 1.46 -31.97 14.27
CA THR A 580 0.30 -31.12 13.97
C THR A 580 -0.26 -30.46 15.22
N LEU A 581 -0.40 -31.22 16.32
CA LEU A 581 -0.95 -30.73 17.58
C LEU A 581 0.01 -29.77 18.31
N LEU A 582 1.32 -29.99 18.21
CA LEU A 582 2.34 -29.19 18.90
C LEU A 582 2.78 -27.95 18.11
N LEU A 583 2.43 -27.85 16.83
CA LEU A 583 2.90 -26.78 15.95
C LEU A 583 2.62 -25.35 16.47
N PRO A 584 1.41 -25.03 17.01
CA PRO A 584 1.17 -23.71 17.60
C PRO A 584 2.15 -23.38 18.75
N LEU A 585 2.48 -24.38 19.59
CA LEU A 585 3.42 -24.23 20.69
C LEU A 585 4.84 -23.98 20.18
N VAL A 586 5.23 -24.65 19.09
CA VAL A 586 6.54 -24.44 18.44
C VAL A 586 6.65 -23.02 17.88
N VAL A 587 5.62 -22.52 17.20
CA VAL A 587 5.60 -21.13 16.70
C VAL A 587 5.70 -20.13 17.85
N GLY A 588 4.92 -20.33 18.92
CA GLY A 588 4.97 -19.48 20.12
C GLY A 588 6.34 -19.50 20.79
N PHE A 589 6.94 -20.68 20.96
CA PHE A 589 8.30 -20.85 21.48
C PHE A 589 9.32 -20.11 20.62
N PHE A 590 9.22 -20.23 19.30
CA PHE A 590 10.13 -19.57 18.37
C PHE A 590 10.03 -18.04 18.46
N CYS A 591 8.82 -17.48 18.58
CA CYS A 591 8.61 -16.05 18.83
C CYS A 591 9.30 -15.56 20.11
N ILE A 592 9.19 -16.33 21.21
CA ILE A 592 9.86 -16.04 22.49
C ILE A 592 11.38 -16.15 22.34
N TRP A 593 11.85 -17.20 21.66
CA TRP A 593 13.26 -17.45 21.42
C TRP A 593 13.93 -16.30 20.66
N VAL A 594 13.29 -15.81 19.58
CA VAL A 594 13.74 -14.64 18.83
C VAL A 594 13.80 -13.38 19.71
N ALA A 595 12.82 -13.19 20.60
CA ALA A 595 12.83 -12.06 21.53
C ALA A 595 13.97 -12.13 22.56
N VAL A 596 14.26 -13.32 23.10
CA VAL A 596 15.39 -13.55 24.02
C VAL A 596 16.72 -13.30 23.29
N LEU A 597 16.91 -13.86 22.09
CA LEU A 597 18.11 -13.64 21.30
C LEU A 597 18.31 -12.17 20.95
N LYS A 598 17.25 -11.46 20.55
CA LYS A 598 17.30 -10.00 20.33
C LYS A 598 17.70 -9.27 21.60
N ALA A 599 17.16 -9.63 22.77
CA ALA A 599 17.47 -8.99 24.03
C ALA A 599 18.94 -9.19 24.46
N LEU A 600 19.50 -10.38 24.20
CA LEU A 600 20.92 -10.68 24.42
C LEU A 600 21.83 -9.86 23.49
N LEU A 601 21.43 -9.76 22.21
CA LEU A 601 22.16 -8.99 21.20
C LEU A 601 22.11 -7.49 21.46
N LEU A 602 20.91 -6.92 21.55
CA LEU A 602 20.65 -5.50 21.73
C LEU A 602 19.39 -5.31 22.58
N ARG A 603 19.59 -5.05 23.87
CA ARG A 603 18.51 -4.90 24.84
C ARG A 603 17.52 -3.79 24.44
N ARG A 604 18.02 -2.60 24.11
CA ARG A 604 17.25 -1.47 23.55
C ARG A 604 18.11 -0.67 22.58
N ALA A 605 17.58 -0.36 21.40
CA ALA A 605 18.18 0.61 20.49
C ALA A 605 17.88 2.04 20.95
N GLU A 606 18.92 2.88 21.04
CA GLU A 606 18.79 4.29 21.38
C GLU A 606 18.86 5.18 20.13
N PRO A 607 18.11 6.30 20.10
CA PRO A 607 18.23 7.29 19.04
C PRO A 607 19.56 8.03 19.15
N GLY A 608 20.22 8.26 18.03
CA GLY A 608 21.50 8.94 17.98
C GLY A 608 22.24 8.74 16.66
N VAL A 609 23.39 9.38 16.55
CA VAL A 609 24.32 9.19 15.44
C VAL A 609 25.52 8.42 15.98
N TYR A 610 25.83 7.31 15.32
CA TYR A 610 26.83 6.35 15.77
C TYR A 610 27.84 6.07 14.66
N ASP A 611 29.05 5.66 15.04
CA ASP A 611 30.07 5.27 14.07
C ASP A 611 29.69 3.95 13.37
N LEU A 612 29.80 3.95 12.04
CA LEU A 612 29.67 2.76 11.22
C LEU A 612 30.78 1.76 11.58
N TYR A 613 30.44 0.47 11.58
CA TYR A 613 31.35 -0.62 11.97
C TYR A 613 31.88 -0.54 13.42
N SER A 614 31.24 0.23 14.29
CA SER A 614 31.45 0.15 15.73
C SER A 614 30.89 -1.15 16.32
N PHE A 615 31.25 -1.48 17.56
CA PHE A 615 30.65 -2.61 18.27
C PHE A 615 29.14 -2.44 18.47
N TYR A 616 28.68 -1.20 18.69
CA TYR A 616 27.25 -0.90 18.74
C TYR A 616 26.57 -1.16 17.39
N TYR A 617 27.19 -0.71 16.27
CA TYR A 617 26.69 -1.01 14.93
C TYR A 617 26.61 -2.52 14.67
N LEU A 618 27.60 -3.31 15.10
CA LEU A 618 27.58 -4.77 14.96
C LEU A 618 26.38 -5.39 15.69
N ARG A 619 26.17 -5.04 16.96
CA ARG A 619 25.03 -5.53 17.74
C ARG A 619 23.69 -5.14 17.12
N HIS A 620 23.57 -3.90 16.65
CA HIS A 620 22.38 -3.42 15.96
C HIS A 620 22.16 -4.15 14.64
N TRP A 621 23.21 -4.31 13.83
CA TRP A 621 23.15 -5.05 12.57
C TRP A 621 22.72 -6.51 12.80
N LEU A 622 23.25 -7.18 13.83
CA LEU A 622 22.88 -8.54 14.19
C LEU A 622 21.43 -8.66 14.64
N ALA A 623 20.97 -7.74 15.50
CA ALA A 623 19.56 -7.69 15.90
C ALA A 623 18.65 -7.47 14.68
N TYR A 624 19.03 -6.57 13.77
CA TYR A 624 18.30 -6.32 12.53
C TYR A 624 18.31 -7.52 11.57
N ALA A 625 19.44 -8.21 11.41
CA ALA A 625 19.54 -9.43 10.61
C ALA A 625 18.67 -10.55 11.18
N LEU A 626 18.65 -10.71 12.51
CA LEU A 626 17.77 -11.65 13.20
C LEU A 626 16.29 -11.35 12.94
N MET A 627 15.87 -10.07 13.00
CA MET A 627 14.49 -9.66 12.68
C MET A 627 14.14 -9.94 11.21
N ARG A 628 15.07 -9.69 10.30
CA ARG A 628 14.87 -9.98 8.87
C ARG A 628 14.71 -11.47 8.61
N ALA A 629 15.52 -12.29 9.28
CA ALA A 629 15.45 -13.76 9.21
C ALA A 629 14.16 -14.30 9.84
N SER A 630 13.74 -13.78 11.00
CA SER A 630 12.48 -14.19 11.64
C SER A 630 11.26 -13.88 10.76
N ARG A 631 11.28 -12.76 10.01
CA ARG A 631 10.25 -12.45 9.01
C ARG A 631 10.16 -13.49 7.90
N ALA A 632 11.29 -13.95 7.39
CA ALA A 632 11.31 -14.97 6.34
C ALA A 632 10.71 -16.31 6.82
N LEU A 633 10.92 -16.65 8.10
CA LEU A 633 10.45 -17.92 8.69
C LEU A 633 9.01 -17.85 9.22
N LEU A 634 8.59 -16.69 9.71
CA LEU A 634 7.27 -16.47 10.31
C LEU A 634 6.37 -15.57 9.46
N LEU A 635 6.56 -15.53 8.14
CA LEU A 635 5.81 -14.64 7.25
C LEU A 635 4.28 -14.66 7.50
N PRO A 636 3.62 -15.82 7.69
CA PRO A 636 2.19 -15.86 8.02
C PRO A 636 1.82 -15.16 9.33
N VAL A 637 2.72 -15.10 10.33
CA VAL A 637 2.45 -14.43 11.60
C VAL A 637 2.43 -12.91 11.43
N PHE A 638 3.28 -12.35 10.57
CA PHE A 638 3.45 -10.90 10.38
C PHE A 638 2.21 -10.18 9.85
N THR A 639 1.23 -10.93 9.36
CA THR A 639 0.01 -10.43 8.72
C THR A 639 -1.24 -10.74 9.54
N THR A 640 -1.08 -11.15 10.80
CA THR A 640 -2.18 -11.58 11.69
C THR A 640 -2.34 -10.66 12.89
N ILE A 641 -3.46 -10.84 13.61
CA ILE A 641 -3.69 -10.18 14.91
C ILE A 641 -2.67 -10.58 15.99
N TYR A 642 -1.85 -11.61 15.77
CA TYR A 642 -0.79 -12.06 16.68
C TYR A 642 0.50 -11.24 16.56
N PHE A 643 0.68 -10.50 15.46
CA PHE A 643 1.88 -9.70 15.22
C PHE A 643 2.07 -8.55 16.25
N PRO A 644 1.05 -7.74 16.60
CA PRO A 644 1.22 -6.66 17.57
C PRO A 644 1.64 -7.14 18.98
N PRO A 645 1.04 -8.18 19.59
CA PRO A 645 1.56 -8.76 20.84
C PRO A 645 3.04 -9.15 20.76
N TRP A 646 3.46 -9.77 19.66
CA TRP A 646 4.86 -10.15 19.46
C TRP A 646 5.79 -8.94 19.29
N MET A 647 5.35 -7.88 18.59
CA MET A 647 6.12 -6.64 18.50
C MET A 647 6.30 -5.94 19.86
N ARG A 648 5.28 -5.99 20.73
CA ARG A 648 5.40 -5.47 22.11
C ARG A 648 6.45 -6.24 22.90
N LEU A 649 6.51 -7.56 22.73
CA LEU A 649 7.55 -8.40 23.34
C LEU A 649 8.97 -7.98 22.87
N LEU A 650 9.11 -7.54 21.62
CA LEU A 650 10.38 -7.07 21.04
C LEU A 650 10.78 -5.64 21.48
N GLY A 651 9.91 -4.91 22.18
CA GLY A 651 10.17 -3.57 22.71
C GLY A 651 9.42 -2.42 22.03
N ALA A 652 8.58 -2.72 21.01
CA ALA A 652 7.77 -1.70 20.36
C ALA A 652 6.64 -1.19 21.26
N ARG A 653 6.34 0.11 21.17
CA ARG A 653 5.25 0.73 21.94
C ARG A 653 4.03 0.87 21.06
N ILE A 654 3.21 -0.19 20.98
CA ILE A 654 2.05 -0.29 20.08
C ILE A 654 0.75 -0.40 20.90
N GLY A 655 -0.26 0.40 20.57
CA GLY A 655 -1.58 0.41 21.23
C GLY A 655 -2.33 -0.93 21.17
N ALA A 656 -3.23 -1.20 22.13
CA ALA A 656 -3.89 -2.49 22.37
C ALA A 656 -4.65 -3.06 21.14
N HIS A 657 -5.28 -2.18 20.35
CA HIS A 657 -6.09 -2.51 19.18
C HIS A 657 -5.46 -2.10 17.83
N ALA A 658 -4.14 -1.89 17.80
CA ALA A 658 -3.44 -1.62 16.54
C ALA A 658 -3.40 -2.92 15.71
N GLU A 659 -3.75 -2.81 14.43
CA GLU A 659 -3.61 -3.90 13.46
C GLU A 659 -2.39 -3.61 12.56
N MET A 660 -1.66 -4.64 12.17
CA MET A 660 -0.41 -4.48 11.41
C MET A 660 -0.27 -5.64 10.39
N SER A 661 0.12 -5.31 9.17
CA SER A 661 0.53 -6.25 8.11
C SER A 661 2.05 -6.20 7.89
N THR A 662 2.53 -6.74 6.76
CA THR A 662 3.95 -6.93 6.45
C THR A 662 4.75 -5.60 6.44
N VAL A 663 5.78 -5.50 7.27
CA VAL A 663 6.77 -4.40 7.29
C VAL A 663 8.14 -4.93 6.86
N TRP A 664 8.77 -4.36 5.82
CA TRP A 664 10.07 -4.85 5.31
C TRP A 664 11.22 -4.53 6.26
N CYS A 665 11.20 -3.34 6.83
CA CYS A 665 12.27 -2.83 7.67
C CYS A 665 11.69 -2.10 8.89
N PHE A 666 12.06 -2.54 10.09
CA PHE A 666 11.71 -1.86 11.32
C PHE A 666 12.74 -2.14 12.42
N THR A 667 12.88 -1.19 13.32
CA THR A 667 13.60 -1.34 14.59
C THR A 667 12.58 -1.19 15.72
N PRO A 668 12.12 -2.30 16.34
CA PRO A 668 10.99 -2.28 17.29
C PRO A 668 11.11 -1.21 18.38
N ASP A 669 12.30 -1.05 18.98
CA ASP A 669 12.53 -0.13 20.10
C ASP A 669 12.35 1.36 19.74
N LEU A 670 12.47 1.70 18.45
CA LEU A 670 12.36 3.06 17.94
C LEU A 670 10.96 3.37 17.40
N LEU A 671 10.06 2.38 17.38
CA LEU A 671 8.69 2.52 16.90
C LEU A 671 7.74 2.80 18.07
N VAL A 672 7.04 3.93 17.98
CA VAL A 672 5.96 4.33 18.90
C VAL A 672 4.68 4.51 18.09
N ALA A 673 3.61 3.76 18.39
CA ALA A 673 2.35 3.77 17.65
C ALA A 673 1.09 3.74 18.54
N GLY A 674 0.18 4.72 18.35
CA GLY A 674 -1.19 4.88 18.90
C GLY A 674 -1.72 6.31 18.60
N ASP A 675 -2.98 6.62 18.26
CA ASP A 675 -4.24 5.84 18.28
C ASP A 675 -4.88 5.58 16.88
N ARG A 676 -5.54 4.41 16.75
CA ARG A 676 -6.21 3.78 15.57
C ARG A 676 -5.39 3.37 14.33
N SER A 677 -4.06 3.30 14.42
CA SER A 677 -3.15 2.85 13.34
C SER A 677 -3.51 1.49 12.69
N PHE A 678 -3.37 1.38 11.35
CA PHE A 678 -3.38 0.12 10.56
C PHE A 678 -2.36 0.23 9.42
N PHE A 679 -1.40 -0.69 9.22
CA PHE A 679 -0.37 -0.58 8.16
C PHE A 679 -0.38 -1.82 7.24
N ALA A 680 -0.70 -1.72 5.94
CA ALA A 680 -1.20 -2.89 5.18
C ALA A 680 -0.43 -3.42 3.94
N ASP A 681 0.79 -2.98 3.60
CA ASP A 681 1.86 -3.88 3.09
C ASP A 681 3.10 -3.15 2.57
N GLY A 682 4.25 -3.54 3.07
CA GLY A 682 5.55 -3.16 2.56
C GLY A 682 6.05 -1.77 2.94
N CYS A 683 5.51 -1.17 3.99
CA CYS A 683 5.99 0.11 4.51
C CYS A 683 7.41 0.02 5.09
N PHE A 684 8.13 1.13 4.99
CA PHE A 684 9.47 1.32 5.55
C PHE A 684 9.36 2.33 6.69
N LEU A 685 9.29 1.83 7.93
CA LEU A 685 9.06 2.65 9.11
C LEU A 685 10.36 2.86 9.87
N GLY A 686 10.91 4.08 9.83
CA GLY A 686 12.07 4.44 10.64
C GLY A 686 13.34 3.70 10.22
N GLY A 687 13.72 3.86 8.95
CA GLY A 687 14.94 3.29 8.39
C GLY A 687 16.22 3.81 9.06
N ARG A 688 17.34 3.14 8.79
CA ARG A 688 18.68 3.68 9.06
C ARG A 688 19.15 4.50 7.86
N ARG A 689 19.74 5.67 8.10
CA ARG A 689 20.51 6.39 7.08
C ARG A 689 21.99 6.29 7.43
N SER A 690 22.80 5.86 6.47
CA SER A 690 24.26 5.82 6.61
C SER A 690 24.90 6.78 5.62
N PHE A 691 25.88 7.55 6.09
CA PHE A 691 26.66 8.47 5.28
C PHE A 691 27.97 8.84 5.98
N GLY A 692 29.07 9.00 5.24
CA GLY A 692 30.33 9.53 5.77
C GLY A 692 30.90 8.76 6.99
N GLY A 693 30.75 7.43 7.00
CA GLY A 693 31.21 6.57 8.10
C GLY A 693 30.35 6.63 9.36
N ARG A 694 29.18 7.30 9.32
CA ARG A 694 28.20 7.31 10.40
C ARG A 694 26.90 6.63 9.98
N PHE A 695 26.15 6.15 10.97
CA PHE A 695 24.76 5.76 10.78
C PHE A 695 23.87 6.44 11.83
N GLU A 696 22.70 6.86 11.38
CA GLU A 696 21.73 7.58 12.19
C GLU A 696 20.51 6.72 12.50
N LEU A 697 20.09 6.74 13.76
CA LEU A 697 18.87 6.14 14.27
C LEU A 697 18.00 7.22 14.91
N ARG A 698 16.72 7.28 14.55
CA ARG A 698 15.75 8.21 15.13
C ARG A 698 14.46 7.50 15.49
N ARG A 699 13.75 8.00 16.52
CA ARG A 699 12.43 7.46 16.87
C ARG A 699 11.40 7.87 15.82
N THR A 700 10.53 6.93 15.47
CA THR A 700 9.39 7.16 14.60
C THR A 700 8.11 7.07 15.44
N ARG A 701 7.21 8.06 15.32
CA ARG A 701 5.96 8.15 16.12
C ARG A 701 4.71 8.10 15.23
N VAL A 702 3.66 7.33 15.54
CA VAL A 702 2.38 7.33 14.78
C VAL A 702 1.09 7.17 15.62
N GLY A 703 0.28 8.22 15.73
CA GLY A 703 -1.20 8.30 15.80
C GLY A 703 -1.71 9.69 16.24
N ARG A 704 -2.98 10.14 16.04
CA ARG A 704 -4.26 9.46 15.77
C ARG A 704 -4.77 9.59 14.29
N LYS A 705 -6.00 9.27 13.83
CA LYS A 705 -6.59 7.95 13.50
C LYS A 705 -6.01 7.31 12.19
N SER A 706 -4.90 6.59 12.29
CA SER A 706 -3.96 6.35 11.17
C SER A 706 -4.21 5.13 10.26
N PHE A 707 -3.76 5.18 9.01
CA PHE A 707 -3.28 4.00 8.24
C PHE A 707 -2.08 4.34 7.34
N VAL A 708 -1.12 3.44 7.13
CA VAL A 708 -0.01 3.65 6.15
C VAL A 708 0.31 2.35 5.41
N GLY A 709 0.11 2.28 4.09
CA GLY A 709 0.29 1.12 3.19
C GLY A 709 0.12 1.55 1.72
N ASN A 710 0.70 1.01 0.65
CA ASN A 710 1.73 -0.03 0.49
C ASN A 710 3.04 0.60 -0.05
N SER A 711 4.21 0.13 0.38
CA SER A 711 5.53 0.73 0.04
C SER A 711 5.70 2.21 0.41
N ALA A 712 4.89 2.75 1.32
CA ALA A 712 5.10 4.08 1.88
C ALA A 712 6.38 4.13 2.72
N MET A 713 7.15 5.22 2.58
CA MET A 713 8.43 5.43 3.26
C MET A 713 8.29 6.53 4.31
N LEU A 714 8.52 6.19 5.59
CA LEU A 714 8.69 7.18 6.65
C LEU A 714 10.18 7.36 6.94
N PRO A 715 10.76 8.54 6.65
CA PRO A 715 12.17 8.79 6.93
C PRO A 715 12.46 8.74 8.43
N PRO A 716 13.73 8.49 8.83
CA PRO A 716 14.10 8.45 10.23
C PRO A 716 13.74 9.76 10.94
N GLY A 717 13.00 9.67 12.04
CA GLY A 717 12.59 10.84 12.84
C GLY A 717 11.24 11.43 12.47
N ALA A 718 10.50 10.82 11.54
CA ALA A 718 9.12 11.22 11.24
C ALA A 718 8.18 11.03 12.46
N GLY A 719 7.20 11.93 12.62
CA GLY A 719 6.14 11.83 13.63
C GLY A 719 4.76 12.16 13.04
N LEU A 720 3.73 11.33 13.24
CA LEU A 720 2.40 11.52 12.63
C LEU A 720 1.20 11.31 13.56
N GLY A 721 0.19 12.18 13.44
CA GLY A 721 -1.13 12.30 14.12
C GLY A 721 -1.69 13.73 13.88
N ASP A 722 -2.99 14.08 13.79
CA ASP A 722 -4.28 13.37 13.86
C ASP A 722 -4.95 13.17 12.45
N ASN A 723 -5.82 12.16 12.30
CA ASN A 723 -6.53 11.64 11.09
C ASN A 723 -5.73 11.18 9.82
N CYS A 724 -4.59 10.50 9.98
CA CYS A 724 -3.68 10.15 8.86
C CYS A 724 -4.09 8.94 7.97
N LEU A 725 -3.86 9.00 6.65
CA LEU A 725 -3.78 7.87 5.71
C LEU A 725 -2.57 8.09 4.76
N LEU A 726 -1.59 7.18 4.68
CA LEU A 726 -0.49 7.26 3.69
C LEU A 726 -0.52 6.05 2.76
N GLY A 727 -0.82 6.32 1.50
CA GLY A 727 -1.08 5.35 0.45
C GLY A 727 0.16 4.84 -0.28
N VAL A 728 -0.08 4.22 -1.44
CA VAL A 728 0.97 3.53 -2.21
C VAL A 728 2.08 4.49 -2.66
N LEU A 729 3.33 4.05 -2.54
CA LEU A 729 4.54 4.78 -2.96
C LEU A 729 4.63 6.24 -2.47
N SER A 730 4.32 6.50 -1.20
CA SER A 730 4.24 7.86 -0.66
C SER A 730 5.29 8.16 0.41
N ALA A 731 5.85 9.37 0.38
CA ALA A 731 6.80 9.88 1.39
C ALA A 731 6.38 11.28 1.89
N PRO A 732 6.33 11.52 3.23
CA PRO A 732 5.92 12.81 3.78
C PRO A 732 6.95 13.92 3.50
N PRO A 733 6.56 15.21 3.47
CA PRO A 733 7.48 16.33 3.28
C PRO A 733 8.59 16.39 4.35
N SER A 734 9.77 16.89 3.99
CA SER A 734 10.99 16.86 4.83
C SER A 734 10.99 17.81 6.03
N HIS A 735 10.07 18.77 6.10
CA HIS A 735 10.12 19.88 7.06
C HIS A 735 9.02 19.88 8.14
N SER A 736 8.03 18.98 8.06
CA SER A 736 6.91 18.98 9.02
C SER A 736 7.14 17.94 10.12
N GLY A 737 7.60 18.40 11.29
CA GLY A 737 7.66 17.57 12.51
C GLY A 737 6.28 17.13 13.05
N SER A 738 5.20 17.67 12.48
CA SER A 738 3.80 17.27 12.67
C SER A 738 2.98 17.61 11.42
N THR A 739 2.02 16.76 11.03
CA THR A 739 1.08 17.04 9.92
C THR A 739 -0.04 17.97 10.38
N PRO A 740 -0.45 18.97 9.57
CA PRO A 740 -1.62 19.81 9.83
C PRO A 740 -2.94 19.00 9.82
N ASP A 741 -3.95 19.49 10.55
CA ASP A 741 -5.28 18.87 10.67
C ASP A 741 -5.95 18.61 9.30
N GLY A 742 -6.34 17.36 9.04
CA GLY A 742 -7.17 16.99 7.88
C GLY A 742 -6.45 16.63 6.58
N THR A 743 -5.13 16.37 6.59
CA THR A 743 -4.35 16.14 5.36
C THR A 743 -4.08 14.64 5.07
N ASP A 744 -4.73 14.09 4.03
CA ASP A 744 -4.32 12.85 3.37
C ASP A 744 -3.11 13.16 2.44
N TRP A 745 -2.11 12.29 2.33
CA TRP A 745 -0.90 12.55 1.52
C TRP A 745 -0.66 11.46 0.47
N LEU A 746 -0.22 11.88 -0.73
CA LEU A 746 0.14 10.99 -1.83
C LEU A 746 1.36 11.53 -2.57
N GLY A 747 2.22 10.64 -3.07
CA GLY A 747 3.29 11.02 -3.99
C GLY A 747 4.70 10.95 -3.40
N SER A 748 5.68 11.03 -4.29
CA SER A 748 7.09 11.25 -3.93
C SER A 748 7.63 12.40 -4.81
N PRO A 749 7.83 13.61 -4.27
CA PRO A 749 7.48 14.04 -2.90
C PRO A 749 5.96 14.07 -2.66
N GLY A 750 5.54 13.87 -1.41
CA GLY A 750 4.14 13.87 -1.04
C GLY A 750 3.48 15.24 -1.18
N PHE A 751 2.26 15.29 -1.72
CA PHE A 751 1.37 16.45 -1.76
C PHE A 751 0.03 16.12 -1.07
N ALA A 752 -0.69 17.16 -0.64
CA ALA A 752 -1.94 17.03 0.12
C ALA A 752 -3.13 16.65 -0.78
N LEU A 753 -4.00 15.78 -0.27
CA LEU A 753 -5.26 15.36 -0.87
C LEU A 753 -6.42 15.97 -0.06
N PRO A 754 -7.07 17.06 -0.54
CA PRO A 754 -8.12 17.77 0.19
C PRO A 754 -9.43 16.99 0.34
N ASN A 755 -9.77 16.09 -0.59
CA ASN A 755 -11.00 15.30 -0.53
C ASN A 755 -10.82 13.88 -1.08
N ARG A 756 -11.36 12.86 -0.38
CA ARG A 756 -11.26 11.44 -0.73
C ARG A 756 -12.63 10.78 -0.83
N HIS A 757 -12.75 9.75 -1.69
CA HIS A 757 -13.97 8.95 -1.80
C HIS A 757 -14.14 8.07 -0.55
N ARG A 758 -15.01 8.50 0.38
CA ARG A 758 -15.43 7.74 1.56
C ARG A 758 -16.66 6.90 1.24
N VAL A 759 -16.61 5.62 1.59
CA VAL A 759 -17.77 4.72 1.48
C VAL A 759 -18.45 4.67 2.83
N GLY A 760 -19.70 5.14 2.91
CA GLY A 760 -20.54 5.02 4.10
C GLY A 760 -21.30 3.69 4.15
N GLY A 761 -22.01 3.45 5.26
CA GLY A 761 -22.94 2.31 5.39
C GLY A 761 -22.41 1.10 6.16
N PHE A 762 -21.19 1.14 6.68
CA PHE A 762 -20.64 0.10 7.57
C PHE A 762 -20.54 0.59 9.03
N ASP A 763 -20.89 -0.28 9.97
CA ASP A 763 -20.81 0.01 11.41
C ASP A 763 -19.35 0.19 11.86
N GLU A 764 -19.11 1.03 12.87
CA GLU A 764 -17.78 1.19 13.49
C GLU A 764 -17.27 -0.15 14.03
N LYS A 765 -18.18 -1.05 14.41
CA LYS A 765 -17.86 -2.43 14.84
C LYS A 765 -17.22 -3.28 13.75
N GLN A 766 -17.56 -3.04 12.49
CA GLN A 766 -17.02 -3.82 11.36
C GLN A 766 -15.72 -3.22 10.80
N THR A 767 -15.39 -1.99 11.20
CA THR A 767 -14.25 -1.24 10.66
C THR A 767 -13.19 -1.00 11.72
N PHE A 768 -13.49 -0.20 12.75
CA PHE A 768 -12.51 0.31 13.71
C PHE A 768 -12.57 -0.33 15.11
N SER A 769 -13.70 -0.91 15.50
CA SER A 769 -13.94 -1.34 16.89
C SER A 769 -14.64 -2.69 16.96
N PRO A 770 -13.96 -3.77 16.52
CA PRO A 770 -14.55 -5.11 16.49
C PRO A 770 -15.09 -5.56 17.85
N THR A 771 -16.20 -6.29 17.81
CA THR A 771 -16.71 -7.00 18.99
C THR A 771 -15.77 -8.14 19.36
N ALA A 772 -15.81 -8.59 20.61
CA ALA A 772 -15.03 -9.74 21.06
C ALA A 772 -15.30 -11.00 20.21
N THR A 773 -16.53 -11.18 19.72
CA THR A 773 -16.92 -12.28 18.83
C THR A 773 -16.22 -12.19 17.48
N LEU A 774 -16.22 -11.02 16.83
CA LEU A 774 -15.49 -10.82 15.56
C LEU A 774 -13.98 -11.01 15.75
N TYR A 775 -13.45 -10.55 16.88
CA TYR A 775 -12.05 -10.77 17.25
C TYR A 775 -11.71 -12.27 17.36
N ALA A 776 -12.54 -13.04 18.07
CA ALA A 776 -12.35 -14.49 18.22
C ALA A 776 -12.49 -15.25 16.89
N GLN A 777 -13.44 -14.86 16.04
CA GLN A 777 -13.59 -15.45 14.69
C GLN A 777 -12.37 -15.19 13.82
N ARG A 778 -11.87 -13.94 13.78
CA ARG A 778 -10.63 -13.63 13.05
C ARG A 778 -9.45 -14.38 13.62
N ALA A 779 -9.31 -14.47 14.95
CA ALA A 779 -8.24 -15.22 15.59
C ALA A 779 -8.19 -16.67 15.11
N PHE A 780 -9.35 -17.32 14.98
CA PHE A 780 -9.43 -18.68 14.47
C PHE A 780 -8.93 -18.79 13.02
N ILE A 781 -9.34 -17.89 12.13
CA ILE A 781 -8.90 -17.88 10.73
C ILE A 781 -7.41 -17.54 10.61
N ASP A 782 -6.92 -16.60 11.42
CA ASP A 782 -5.48 -16.25 11.49
C ASP A 782 -4.65 -17.44 12.00
N ALA A 783 -5.19 -18.25 12.92
CA ALA A 783 -4.55 -19.51 13.30
C ALA A 783 -4.47 -20.49 12.12
N CYS A 784 -5.55 -20.64 11.34
CA CYS A 784 -5.52 -21.42 10.10
C CYS A 784 -4.51 -20.88 9.08
N ARG A 785 -4.40 -19.56 8.93
CA ARG A 785 -3.42 -18.89 8.05
C ARG A 785 -1.98 -19.22 8.41
N ILE A 786 -1.67 -19.38 9.70
CA ILE A 786 -0.34 -19.79 10.17
C ILE A 786 -0.12 -21.30 10.01
N LEU A 787 -1.13 -22.11 10.35
CA LEU A 787 -1.01 -23.55 10.39
C LEU A 787 -1.01 -24.19 9.00
N ILE A 788 -1.89 -23.78 8.08
CA ILE A 788 -2.03 -24.41 6.75
C ILE A 788 -0.69 -24.42 5.98
N PRO A 789 0.04 -23.29 5.83
CA PRO A 789 1.31 -23.30 5.10
C PRO A 789 2.36 -24.16 5.77
N THR A 790 2.43 -24.08 7.09
CA THR A 790 3.45 -24.80 7.86
C THR A 790 3.20 -26.31 7.86
N LEU A 791 1.95 -26.74 8.02
CA LEU A 791 1.56 -28.15 7.91
C LEU A 791 1.77 -28.68 6.50
N SER A 792 1.44 -27.88 5.48
CA SER A 792 1.68 -28.25 4.08
C SER A 792 3.17 -28.41 3.81
N ALA A 793 4.01 -27.49 4.29
CA ALA A 793 5.46 -27.58 4.15
C ALA A 793 6.04 -28.82 4.87
N VAL A 794 5.58 -29.12 6.09
CA VAL A 794 5.98 -30.34 6.82
C VAL A 794 5.55 -31.60 6.06
N LEU A 795 4.32 -31.66 5.56
CA LEU A 795 3.81 -32.79 4.80
C LEU A 795 4.60 -33.00 3.49
N ILE A 796 4.75 -31.96 2.68
CA ILE A 796 5.49 -32.00 1.40
C ILE A 796 6.94 -32.40 1.66
N GLY A 797 7.58 -31.78 2.66
CA GLY A 797 8.94 -32.08 3.07
C GLY A 797 9.10 -33.53 3.54
N ALA A 798 8.18 -34.03 4.36
CA ALA A 798 8.19 -35.41 4.84
C ALA A 798 8.01 -36.42 3.70
N LEU A 799 7.07 -36.19 2.78
CA LEU A 799 6.86 -37.04 1.60
C LEU A 799 8.11 -37.04 0.70
N GLY A 800 8.70 -35.87 0.45
CA GLY A 800 9.93 -35.74 -0.32
C GLY A 800 11.11 -36.45 0.33
N PHE A 801 11.31 -36.25 1.64
CA PHE A 801 12.34 -36.92 2.42
C PHE A 801 12.17 -38.45 2.39
N SER A 802 10.94 -38.93 2.62
CA SER A 802 10.62 -40.36 2.62
C SER A 802 10.89 -40.99 1.25
N ALA A 803 10.49 -40.32 0.16
CA ALA A 803 10.74 -40.80 -1.19
C ALA A 803 12.24 -40.92 -1.47
N LEU A 804 13.05 -39.93 -1.06
CA LEU A 804 14.49 -39.97 -1.21
C LEU A 804 15.15 -41.04 -0.33
N LEU A 805 14.72 -41.18 0.93
CA LEU A 805 15.23 -42.18 1.86
C LEU A 805 14.95 -43.60 1.36
N LEU A 806 13.72 -43.90 0.93
CA LEU A 806 13.36 -45.20 0.35
C LEU A 806 14.15 -45.51 -0.93
N THR A 807 14.42 -44.48 -1.74
CA THR A 807 15.26 -44.62 -2.93
C THR A 807 16.70 -44.95 -2.54
N TYR A 808 17.23 -44.29 -1.52
CA TYR A 808 18.56 -44.55 -0.98
C TYR A 808 18.69 -45.96 -0.42
N GLU A 809 17.77 -46.39 0.44
CA GLU A 809 17.80 -47.73 1.06
C GLU A 809 17.69 -48.85 0.03
N ARG A 810 16.90 -48.65 -1.03
CA ARG A 810 16.65 -49.68 -2.04
C ARG A 810 17.68 -49.71 -3.17
N TYR A 811 18.24 -48.56 -3.55
CA TYR A 811 19.04 -48.42 -4.77
C TYR A 811 20.36 -47.64 -4.57
N GLY A 812 20.63 -47.14 -3.38
CA GLY A 812 21.86 -46.42 -3.01
C GLY A 812 21.89 -44.93 -3.39
N ALA A 813 22.98 -44.28 -2.99
CA ALA A 813 23.16 -42.82 -3.08
C ALA A 813 23.12 -42.25 -4.50
N TRP A 814 23.65 -42.98 -5.49
CA TRP A 814 23.69 -42.50 -6.87
C TRP A 814 22.30 -42.39 -7.49
N LEU A 815 21.41 -43.37 -7.24
CA LEU A 815 20.05 -43.29 -7.74
C LEU A 815 19.23 -42.25 -6.96
N MET A 816 19.47 -42.09 -5.66
CA MET A 816 18.88 -41.00 -4.86
C MET A 816 19.22 -39.62 -5.46
N LEU A 817 20.50 -39.39 -5.80
CA LEU A 817 20.94 -38.15 -6.46
C LEU A 817 20.25 -37.94 -7.81
N ALA A 818 20.14 -38.99 -8.62
CA ALA A 818 19.46 -38.93 -9.92
C ALA A 818 17.93 -38.71 -9.78
N ALA A 819 17.32 -39.20 -8.70
CA ALA A 819 15.90 -39.05 -8.41
C ALA A 819 15.54 -37.67 -7.82
N ALA A 820 16.48 -36.99 -7.17
CA ALA A 820 16.24 -35.72 -6.47
C ALA A 820 15.58 -34.62 -7.34
N PRO A 821 15.99 -34.37 -8.59
CA PRO A 821 15.30 -33.42 -9.47
C PRO A 821 13.82 -33.73 -9.68
N PHE A 822 13.47 -35.01 -9.82
CA PHE A 822 12.09 -35.45 -10.02
C PHE A 822 11.27 -35.38 -8.74
N ALA A 823 11.88 -35.72 -7.60
CA ALA A 823 11.26 -35.52 -6.29
C ALA A 823 10.98 -34.03 -6.04
N GLY A 824 11.93 -33.15 -6.35
CA GLY A 824 11.75 -31.70 -6.25
C GLY A 824 10.63 -31.17 -7.15
N LEU A 825 10.52 -31.70 -8.37
CA LEU A 825 9.40 -31.38 -9.28
C LEU A 825 8.05 -31.84 -8.72
N ALA A 826 7.97 -33.07 -8.19
CA ALA A 826 6.75 -33.60 -7.58
C ALA A 826 6.32 -32.78 -6.35
N MET A 827 7.28 -32.41 -5.49
CA MET A 827 7.04 -31.55 -4.34
C MET A 827 6.55 -30.15 -4.76
N ALA A 828 7.17 -29.55 -5.77
CA ALA A 828 6.76 -28.27 -6.33
C ALA A 828 5.33 -28.33 -6.91
N ALA A 829 5.01 -29.39 -7.67
CA ALA A 829 3.67 -29.60 -8.20
C ALA A 829 2.63 -29.76 -7.07
N LEU A 830 2.94 -30.55 -6.05
CA LEU A 830 2.08 -30.74 -4.88
C LEU A 830 1.84 -29.41 -4.13
N ALA A 831 2.90 -28.63 -3.92
CA ALA A 831 2.83 -27.30 -3.29
C ALA A 831 1.86 -26.37 -4.03
N ILE A 832 1.97 -26.31 -5.36
CA ILE A 832 1.09 -25.52 -6.22
C ILE A 832 -0.36 -26.04 -6.14
N MET A 833 -0.56 -27.36 -6.26
CA MET A 833 -1.89 -27.96 -6.24
C MET A 833 -2.62 -27.74 -4.92
N ILE A 834 -1.92 -27.75 -3.78
CA ILE A 834 -2.50 -27.45 -2.46
C ILE A 834 -3.06 -26.02 -2.44
N VAL A 835 -2.28 -25.02 -2.89
CA VAL A 835 -2.74 -23.63 -2.90
C VAL A 835 -3.88 -23.42 -3.89
N VAL A 836 -3.79 -24.02 -5.08
CA VAL A 836 -4.86 -23.96 -6.09
C VAL A 836 -6.16 -24.57 -5.54
N ALA A 837 -6.09 -25.76 -4.93
CA ALA A 837 -7.25 -26.40 -4.31
C ALA A 837 -7.83 -25.58 -3.16
N LEU A 838 -6.98 -24.97 -2.31
CA LEU A 838 -7.40 -24.09 -1.23
C LEU A 838 -8.12 -22.84 -1.76
N LYS A 839 -7.55 -22.18 -2.79
CA LYS A 839 -8.15 -21.00 -3.41
C LYS A 839 -9.54 -21.32 -3.98
N TRP A 840 -9.67 -22.40 -4.74
CA TRP A 840 -10.93 -22.76 -5.39
C TRP A 840 -11.99 -23.27 -4.42
N SER A 841 -11.60 -23.95 -3.34
CA SER A 841 -12.54 -24.45 -2.32
C SER A 841 -13.04 -23.35 -1.38
N VAL A 842 -12.20 -22.36 -1.05
CA VAL A 842 -12.53 -21.30 -0.10
C VAL A 842 -13.13 -20.07 -0.78
N MET A 843 -12.49 -19.55 -1.84
CA MET A 843 -12.86 -18.28 -2.46
C MET A 843 -13.57 -18.42 -3.81
N GLY A 844 -13.42 -19.56 -4.49
CA GLY A 844 -13.97 -19.75 -5.83
C GLY A 844 -13.38 -18.74 -6.83
N ARG A 845 -14.24 -17.92 -7.46
CA ARG A 845 -13.81 -16.82 -8.34
C ARG A 845 -13.92 -15.48 -7.61
N PHE A 846 -12.83 -14.73 -7.56
CA PHE A 846 -12.85 -13.35 -7.06
C PHE A 846 -13.76 -12.47 -7.92
N ARG A 847 -14.49 -11.58 -7.26
CA ARG A 847 -15.33 -10.54 -7.88
C ARG A 847 -15.01 -9.19 -7.23
N PRO A 848 -15.21 -8.07 -7.94
CA PRO A 848 -15.09 -6.76 -7.33
C PRO A 848 -16.01 -6.65 -6.11
N VAL A 849 -15.46 -6.24 -4.99
CA VAL A 849 -16.20 -6.06 -3.74
C VAL A 849 -15.72 -4.84 -2.97
N VAL A 850 -16.64 -4.28 -2.18
CA VAL A 850 -16.38 -3.25 -1.18
C VAL A 850 -16.90 -3.78 0.14
N VAL A 851 -15.99 -4.16 1.04
CA VAL A 851 -16.33 -4.84 2.30
C VAL A 851 -15.50 -4.30 3.46
N PRO A 852 -16.03 -4.30 4.69
CA PRO A 852 -15.29 -3.82 5.84
C PRO A 852 -14.22 -4.85 6.26
N LEU A 853 -13.14 -4.37 6.89
CA LEU A 853 -12.00 -5.19 7.32
C LEU A 853 -12.41 -6.36 8.23
N TRP A 854 -13.38 -6.15 9.12
CA TRP A 854 -13.87 -7.19 10.03
C TRP A 854 -15.04 -7.97 9.42
N CYS A 855 -14.78 -8.64 8.30
CA CYS A 855 -15.72 -9.59 7.70
C CYS A 855 -15.03 -10.90 7.29
N PRO A 856 -15.76 -12.03 7.25
CA PRO A 856 -15.20 -13.33 6.88
C PRO A 856 -14.53 -13.35 5.51
N TYR A 857 -15.05 -12.59 4.53
CA TYR A 857 -14.46 -12.53 3.20
C TYR A 857 -13.01 -12.07 3.21
N VAL A 858 -12.70 -11.00 3.95
CA VAL A 858 -11.33 -10.45 4.04
C VAL A 858 -10.40 -11.45 4.70
N TRP A 859 -10.81 -12.06 5.81
CA TRP A 859 -9.97 -13.01 6.56
C TRP A 859 -9.69 -14.28 5.76
N LEU A 860 -10.69 -14.79 5.03
CA LEU A 860 -10.52 -15.95 4.15
C LEU A 860 -9.64 -15.61 2.93
N ASN A 861 -9.79 -14.42 2.35
CA ASN A 861 -8.89 -13.94 1.29
C ASN A 861 -7.44 -13.89 1.80
N GLU A 862 -7.22 -13.25 2.94
CA GLU A 862 -5.92 -13.15 3.59
C GLU A 862 -5.30 -14.53 3.93
N MET A 863 -6.11 -15.50 4.33
CA MET A 863 -5.67 -16.88 4.54
C MET A 863 -5.17 -17.54 3.25
N VAL A 864 -5.90 -17.38 2.14
CA VAL A 864 -5.49 -17.90 0.82
C VAL A 864 -4.22 -17.19 0.33
N ASN A 865 -4.14 -15.87 0.50
CA ASN A 865 -2.95 -15.08 0.16
C ASN A 865 -1.74 -15.52 0.98
N GLY A 866 -1.90 -15.74 2.29
CA GLY A 866 -0.83 -16.25 3.15
C GLY A 866 -0.31 -17.62 2.71
N ALA A 867 -1.20 -18.51 2.26
CA ALA A 867 -0.82 -19.80 1.68
C ALA A 867 -0.10 -19.65 0.33
N TYR A 868 -0.58 -18.76 -0.53
CA TYR A 868 0.09 -18.43 -1.79
C TYR A 868 1.50 -17.90 -1.55
N GLU A 869 1.66 -16.89 -0.69
CA GLU A 869 2.95 -16.25 -0.40
C GLU A 869 3.97 -17.19 0.23
N SER A 870 3.50 -18.10 1.09
CA SER A 870 4.39 -18.98 1.86
C SER A 870 4.71 -20.30 1.16
N ILE A 871 3.81 -20.79 0.29
CA ILE A 871 3.93 -22.11 -0.35
C ILE A 871 4.21 -21.97 -1.84
N MET A 872 3.33 -21.29 -2.58
CA MET A 872 3.37 -21.27 -4.04
C MET A 872 4.33 -20.23 -4.60
N ALA A 873 4.36 -19.02 -4.05
CA ALA A 873 5.19 -17.93 -4.55
C ALA A 873 6.70 -18.25 -4.56
N PRO A 874 7.29 -18.92 -3.54
CA PRO A 874 8.69 -19.32 -3.58
C PRO A 874 8.99 -20.35 -4.69
N VAL A 875 8.05 -21.27 -4.94
CA VAL A 875 8.17 -22.31 -5.99
C VAL A 875 8.02 -21.69 -7.37
N VAL A 876 6.96 -20.90 -7.59
CA VAL A 876 6.70 -20.20 -8.85
C VAL A 876 7.80 -19.18 -9.15
N GLY A 877 8.42 -18.59 -8.12
CA GLY A 877 9.53 -17.65 -8.25
C GLY A 877 10.76 -18.22 -8.98
N LEU A 878 10.94 -19.55 -8.96
CA LEU A 878 11.98 -20.24 -9.74
C LEU A 878 11.70 -20.17 -11.25
N PHE A 879 10.45 -20.01 -11.64
CA PHE A 879 10.01 -19.93 -13.04
C PHE A 879 9.87 -18.49 -13.55
N PHE A 880 10.05 -17.47 -12.70
CA PHE A 880 9.95 -16.07 -13.11
C PHE A 880 10.95 -15.70 -14.20
N GLY A 881 10.48 -14.95 -15.20
CA GLY A 881 11.19 -14.62 -16.42
C GLY A 881 11.17 -15.71 -17.49
N THR A 882 10.51 -16.84 -17.23
CA THR A 882 10.35 -17.93 -18.22
C THR A 882 8.90 -18.00 -18.72
N PRO A 883 8.66 -18.66 -19.87
CA PRO A 883 7.31 -18.90 -20.38
C PRO A 883 6.41 -19.74 -19.45
N PHE A 884 6.99 -20.40 -18.42
CA PHE A 884 6.27 -21.30 -17.52
C PHE A 884 5.58 -20.59 -16.36
N ALA A 885 5.98 -19.37 -16.01
CA ALA A 885 5.35 -18.63 -14.90
C ALA A 885 3.87 -18.32 -15.17
N ALA A 886 3.54 -17.85 -16.38
CA ALA A 886 2.17 -17.45 -16.72
C ALA A 886 1.15 -18.60 -16.62
N PRO A 887 1.40 -19.81 -17.18
CA PRO A 887 0.52 -20.96 -16.99
C PRO A 887 0.25 -21.31 -15.53
N LEU A 888 1.28 -21.27 -14.66
CA LEU A 888 1.13 -21.58 -13.24
C LEU A 888 0.22 -20.55 -12.54
N MET A 889 0.36 -19.27 -12.88
CA MET A 889 -0.52 -18.21 -12.34
C MET A 889 -1.96 -18.32 -12.85
N ARG A 890 -2.18 -18.82 -14.08
CA ARG A 890 -3.55 -19.06 -14.61
C ARG A 890 -4.32 -20.12 -13.82
N LEU A 891 -3.64 -21.07 -13.16
CA LEU A 891 -4.31 -22.07 -12.29
C LEU A 891 -5.06 -21.41 -11.13
N LEU A 892 -4.62 -20.23 -10.69
CA LEU A 892 -5.28 -19.44 -9.65
C LEU A 892 -6.43 -18.57 -10.18
N GLY A 893 -6.63 -18.48 -11.50
CA GLY A 893 -7.71 -17.71 -12.14
C GLY A 893 -7.27 -16.44 -12.86
N CYS A 894 -5.98 -16.09 -12.83
CA CYS A 894 -5.46 -14.93 -13.56
C CYS A 894 -5.70 -15.04 -15.07
N ARG A 895 -6.08 -13.93 -15.70
CA ARG A 895 -6.18 -13.84 -17.16
C ARG A 895 -4.89 -13.23 -17.71
N ILE A 896 -3.94 -14.10 -18.06
CA ILE A 896 -2.64 -13.68 -18.57
C ILE A 896 -2.51 -14.15 -20.01
N GLY A 897 -2.23 -13.22 -20.92
CA GLY A 897 -2.01 -13.47 -22.34
C GLY A 897 -0.80 -14.37 -22.64
N ARG A 898 -0.56 -14.62 -23.91
CA ARG A 898 0.56 -15.39 -24.43
C ARG A 898 1.83 -14.54 -24.37
N HIS A 899 2.96 -15.23 -24.24
CA HIS A 899 4.30 -14.62 -24.31
C HIS A 899 4.52 -13.44 -23.34
N THR A 900 3.89 -13.50 -22.17
CA THR A 900 4.06 -12.53 -21.09
C THR A 900 5.35 -12.83 -20.30
N TYR A 901 6.18 -11.81 -20.09
CA TYR A 901 7.29 -11.85 -19.15
C TYR A 901 6.80 -11.47 -17.75
N ILE A 902 6.96 -12.37 -16.78
CA ILE A 902 6.55 -12.17 -15.39
C ILE A 902 7.78 -12.29 -14.49
N ALA A 903 8.18 -11.19 -13.85
CA ALA A 903 9.26 -11.17 -12.86
C ALA A 903 8.78 -10.83 -11.44
N SER A 904 7.47 -10.70 -11.21
CA SER A 904 6.87 -10.36 -9.93
C SER A 904 5.61 -11.19 -9.65
N SER A 905 5.40 -11.54 -8.38
CA SER A 905 4.22 -12.24 -7.82
C SER A 905 3.26 -11.34 -7.06
N LEU A 906 3.51 -10.03 -7.02
CA LEU A 906 2.87 -9.11 -6.07
C LEU A 906 1.46 -8.71 -6.51
N PHE A 907 0.52 -9.65 -6.43
CA PHE A 907 -0.93 -9.49 -6.60
C PHE A 907 -1.69 -10.66 -5.97
N SER A 908 -2.88 -10.38 -5.39
CA SER A 908 -3.58 -11.32 -4.48
C SER A 908 -4.94 -11.80 -4.99
N GLU A 909 -5.82 -10.92 -5.47
CA GLU A 909 -7.10 -11.33 -6.05
C GLU A 909 -6.96 -11.75 -7.52
N PHE A 910 -6.46 -12.97 -7.71
CA PHE A 910 -6.00 -13.51 -9.00
C PHE A 910 -6.97 -13.30 -10.18
N ASP A 911 -8.28 -13.53 -10.01
CA ASP A 911 -9.28 -13.39 -11.09
C ASP A 911 -9.54 -11.92 -11.52
N LEU A 912 -9.07 -10.95 -10.74
CA LEU A 912 -9.23 -9.52 -11.03
C LEU A 912 -8.10 -8.96 -11.90
N VAL A 913 -7.06 -9.76 -12.18
CA VAL A 913 -5.90 -9.36 -12.97
C VAL A 913 -6.08 -9.80 -14.42
N ASN A 914 -6.18 -8.82 -15.33
CA ASN A 914 -6.21 -9.02 -16.78
C ASN A 914 -4.93 -8.45 -17.42
N ILE A 915 -4.09 -9.33 -17.94
CA ILE A 915 -2.86 -9.01 -18.65
C ILE A 915 -2.98 -9.52 -20.08
N GLY A 916 -2.81 -8.62 -21.05
CA GLY A 916 -2.82 -8.92 -22.48
C GLY A 916 -1.63 -9.75 -22.94
N ASP A 917 -1.56 -9.94 -24.25
CA ASP A 917 -0.47 -10.65 -24.89
C ASP A 917 0.81 -9.81 -24.87
N TYR A 918 1.95 -10.48 -24.76
CA TYR A 918 3.26 -9.86 -24.87
C TYR A 918 3.55 -8.75 -23.85
N VAL A 919 3.06 -8.88 -22.62
CA VAL A 919 3.33 -7.87 -21.58
C VAL A 919 4.65 -8.17 -20.84
N ALA A 920 5.36 -7.13 -20.43
CA ALA A 920 6.52 -7.23 -19.52
C ALA A 920 6.20 -6.69 -18.13
N LEU A 921 6.09 -7.58 -17.13
CA LEU A 921 5.97 -7.24 -15.71
C LEU A 921 7.34 -7.40 -15.04
N ASN A 922 8.04 -6.28 -14.80
CA ASN A 922 9.40 -6.29 -14.29
C ASN A 922 9.53 -6.52 -12.77
N SER A 923 10.78 -6.56 -12.29
CA SER A 923 11.13 -6.90 -10.91
C SER A 923 10.53 -5.93 -9.90
N GLY A 924 9.83 -6.46 -8.89
CA GLY A 924 9.18 -5.67 -7.85
C GLY A 924 7.97 -4.86 -8.30
N ALA A 925 7.48 -5.05 -9.54
CA ALA A 925 6.23 -4.43 -9.97
C ALA A 925 5.03 -5.00 -9.20
N VAL A 926 4.11 -4.15 -8.77
CA VAL A 926 2.94 -4.53 -7.97
C VAL A 926 1.66 -4.28 -8.76
N LEU A 927 0.82 -5.31 -8.90
CA LEU A 927 -0.53 -5.18 -9.46
C LEU A 927 -1.53 -5.20 -8.32
N GLN A 928 -1.80 -4.02 -7.77
CA GLN A 928 -2.55 -3.83 -6.54
C GLN A 928 -4.07 -3.81 -6.83
N ASN A 929 -4.66 -5.00 -6.90
CA ASN A 929 -6.07 -5.26 -7.21
C ASN A 929 -7.05 -5.00 -6.05
N HIS A 930 -6.56 -4.73 -4.85
CA HIS A 930 -7.34 -4.17 -3.76
C HIS A 930 -6.57 -3.08 -3.01
N LEU A 931 -7.27 -2.17 -2.33
CA LEU A 931 -6.67 -1.30 -1.31
C LEU A 931 -7.57 -1.25 -0.09
N PHE A 932 -6.94 -1.02 1.07
CA PHE A 932 -7.65 -0.66 2.28
C PHE A 932 -7.67 0.86 2.44
N GLU A 933 -8.86 1.44 2.36
CA GLU A 933 -9.11 2.85 2.65
C GLU A 933 -10.10 2.90 3.81
N ASP A 934 -9.74 3.55 4.93
CA ASP A 934 -10.59 3.62 6.12
C ASP A 934 -11.02 2.24 6.66
N ARG A 935 -10.14 1.23 6.55
CA ARG A 935 -10.44 -0.18 6.93
C ARG A 935 -11.60 -0.79 6.14
N ILE A 936 -11.81 -0.31 4.92
CA ILE A 936 -12.70 -0.90 3.94
C ILE A 936 -11.84 -1.42 2.80
N MET A 937 -11.91 -2.73 2.55
CA MET A 937 -11.29 -3.36 1.40
C MET A 937 -12.09 -2.99 0.17
N LYS A 938 -11.46 -2.30 -0.79
CA LYS A 938 -12.01 -2.03 -2.12
C LYS A 938 -11.20 -2.83 -3.11
N SER A 939 -11.86 -3.69 -3.88
CA SER A 939 -11.22 -4.50 -4.91
C SER A 939 -11.95 -4.38 -6.23
N SER A 940 -11.19 -4.30 -7.33
CA SER A 940 -11.75 -4.20 -8.67
C SER A 940 -10.77 -4.76 -9.70
N TYR A 941 -11.22 -4.81 -10.96
CA TYR A 941 -10.41 -5.27 -12.07
C TYR A 941 -9.26 -4.33 -12.38
N LEU A 942 -8.14 -4.90 -12.79
CA LEU A 942 -7.00 -4.20 -13.35
C LEU A 942 -6.77 -4.71 -14.78
N ARG A 943 -6.51 -3.79 -15.73
CA ARG A 943 -6.38 -4.13 -17.16
C ARG A 943 -5.05 -3.63 -17.72
N ILE A 944 -4.22 -4.56 -18.16
CA ILE A 944 -3.00 -4.27 -18.93
C ILE A 944 -3.23 -4.77 -20.35
N GLY A 945 -3.24 -3.86 -21.31
CA GLY A 945 -3.38 -4.15 -22.74
C GLY A 945 -2.19 -4.91 -23.31
N ASP A 946 -2.31 -5.30 -24.57
CA ASP A 946 -1.25 -6.03 -25.25
C ASP A 946 0.00 -5.17 -25.38
N ARG A 947 1.17 -5.80 -25.41
CA ARG A 947 2.42 -5.11 -25.70
C ARG A 947 2.84 -4.05 -24.67
N CYS A 948 2.27 -4.07 -23.47
CA CYS A 948 2.62 -3.12 -22.43
C CYS A 948 3.90 -3.51 -21.66
N SER A 949 4.58 -2.53 -21.08
CA SER A 949 5.70 -2.76 -20.16
C SER A 949 5.50 -2.01 -18.85
N ILE A 950 5.66 -2.72 -17.74
CA ILE A 950 5.58 -2.20 -16.38
C ILE A 950 6.98 -2.27 -15.78
N GLY A 951 7.56 -1.12 -15.46
CA GLY A 951 8.93 -0.95 -15.00
C GLY A 951 9.17 -1.51 -13.61
N ASN A 952 10.45 -1.57 -13.23
CA ASN A 952 10.85 -2.08 -11.93
C ASN A 952 10.23 -1.25 -10.79
N MET A 953 9.73 -1.89 -9.73
CA MET A 953 9.08 -1.22 -8.57
C MET A 953 7.84 -0.37 -8.91
N ALA A 954 7.32 -0.43 -10.13
CA ALA A 954 6.11 0.31 -10.49
C ALA A 954 4.88 -0.34 -9.86
N VAL A 955 3.90 0.48 -9.48
CA VAL A 955 2.65 0.00 -8.89
C VAL A 955 1.47 0.45 -9.76
N VAL A 956 0.59 -0.51 -10.07
CA VAL A 956 -0.67 -0.27 -10.77
C VAL A 956 -1.82 -0.57 -9.81
N LEU A 957 -2.67 0.42 -9.56
CA LEU A 957 -3.86 0.25 -8.70
C LEU A 957 -5.04 -0.33 -9.48
N TYR A 958 -6.00 -0.92 -8.76
CA TYR A 958 -7.28 -1.38 -9.31
C TYR A 958 -8.01 -0.27 -10.08
N ASP A 959 -8.85 -0.66 -11.05
CA ASP A 959 -9.45 0.22 -12.06
C ASP A 959 -8.45 0.93 -12.99
N GLY A 960 -7.14 0.77 -12.79
CA GLY A 960 -6.11 1.24 -13.70
C GLY A 960 -6.14 0.48 -15.03
N HIS A 961 -5.97 1.20 -16.13
CA HIS A 961 -5.96 0.64 -17.48
C HIS A 961 -4.75 1.13 -18.29
N MET A 962 -3.89 0.21 -18.71
CA MET A 962 -2.85 0.51 -19.70
C MET A 962 -3.31 0.06 -21.08
N GLN A 963 -3.45 0.98 -22.03
CA GLN A 963 -3.77 0.62 -23.42
C GLN A 963 -2.55 0.03 -24.13
N SER A 964 -2.79 -0.66 -25.25
CA SER A 964 -1.76 -1.45 -25.91
C SER A 964 -0.51 -0.65 -26.27
N GLY A 965 0.67 -1.24 -26.02
CA GLY A 965 1.97 -0.60 -26.26
C GLY A 965 2.39 0.45 -25.23
N ALA A 966 1.60 0.69 -24.17
CA ALA A 966 1.95 1.66 -23.14
C ALA A 966 3.12 1.17 -22.25
N VAL A 967 3.97 2.10 -21.83
CA VAL A 967 5.11 1.84 -20.94
C VAL A 967 4.99 2.66 -19.67
N LEU A 968 5.00 1.99 -18.53
CA LEU A 968 5.11 2.58 -17.20
C LEU A 968 6.55 2.42 -16.72
N GLY A 969 7.23 3.54 -16.43
CA GLY A 969 8.62 3.58 -16.00
C GLY A 969 8.86 2.98 -14.61
N PRO A 970 10.13 2.85 -14.19
CA PRO A 970 10.46 2.35 -12.86
C PRO A 970 9.90 3.26 -11.75
N LEU A 971 9.67 2.73 -10.55
CA LEU A 971 9.21 3.46 -9.35
C LEU A 971 8.09 4.46 -9.66
N SER A 972 7.10 4.03 -10.44
CA SER A 972 5.99 4.87 -10.92
C SER A 972 4.66 4.35 -10.37
N LEU A 973 3.69 5.24 -10.19
CA LEU A 973 2.36 4.91 -9.67
C LEU A 973 1.28 5.23 -10.70
N LEU A 974 0.57 4.20 -11.18
CA LEU A 974 -0.65 4.36 -11.97
C LEU A 974 -1.87 4.36 -11.05
N MET A 975 -2.59 5.48 -11.01
CA MET A 975 -3.68 5.70 -10.06
C MET A 975 -4.95 4.92 -10.42
N LYS A 976 -5.84 4.74 -9.44
CA LYS A 976 -7.13 4.09 -9.64
C LYS A 976 -7.98 4.86 -10.66
N GLY A 977 -8.53 4.16 -11.64
CA GLY A 977 -9.33 4.74 -12.72
C GLY A 977 -8.53 5.52 -13.77
N GLU A 978 -7.20 5.58 -13.64
CA GLU A 978 -6.34 6.24 -14.63
C GLU A 978 -6.13 5.35 -15.85
N ILE A 979 -6.11 5.98 -17.04
CA ILE A 979 -5.85 5.30 -18.31
C ILE A 979 -4.54 5.83 -18.88
N VAL A 980 -3.62 4.91 -19.19
CA VAL A 980 -2.39 5.20 -19.92
C VAL A 980 -2.65 5.01 -21.42
N PRO A 981 -2.53 6.06 -22.25
CA PRO A 981 -2.80 5.96 -23.69
C PRO A 981 -1.88 4.98 -24.43
N ALA A 982 -2.37 4.43 -25.54
CA ALA A 982 -1.62 3.48 -26.35
C ALA A 982 -0.29 4.06 -26.85
N ASN A 983 0.76 3.23 -26.89
CA ASN A 983 2.10 3.60 -27.39
C ASN A 983 2.73 4.85 -26.75
N THR A 984 2.41 5.12 -25.47
CA THR A 984 3.01 6.25 -24.73
C THR A 984 3.87 5.77 -23.56
N ARG A 985 4.86 6.58 -23.16
CA ARG A 985 5.71 6.32 -21.99
C ARG A 985 5.34 7.28 -20.85
N TRP A 986 5.19 6.72 -19.66
CA TRP A 986 4.83 7.45 -18.45
C TRP A 986 5.75 7.05 -17.30
N HIS A 987 5.99 7.95 -16.36
CA HIS A 987 6.79 7.70 -15.17
C HIS A 987 6.40 8.62 -14.02
N GLY A 988 6.83 8.30 -12.80
CA GLY A 988 6.66 9.16 -11.63
C GLY A 988 5.48 8.83 -10.72
N ILE A 989 5.41 9.56 -9.61
CA ILE A 989 4.41 9.39 -8.55
C ILE A 989 3.84 10.77 -8.15
N PRO A 990 2.67 11.16 -8.67
CA PRO A 990 1.85 10.49 -9.69
C PRO A 990 2.51 10.47 -11.08
N THR A 991 1.97 9.61 -11.93
CA THR A 991 2.44 9.39 -13.29
C THR A 991 2.27 10.62 -14.17
N VAL A 992 3.34 10.97 -14.87
CA VAL A 992 3.43 12.01 -15.90
C VAL A 992 4.02 11.40 -17.17
N LYS A 993 3.76 12.01 -18.34
CA LYS A 993 4.33 11.52 -19.60
C LYS A 993 5.83 11.82 -19.64
N ALA A 994 6.61 10.80 -19.98
CA ALA A 994 8.08 10.85 -20.00
C ALA A 994 8.63 11.64 -21.19
#